data_AF-A0A1Y3BK16-F1
#
_entry.id   AF-A0A1Y3BK16-F1
#
_cell.length_a   1.000
_cell.length_b   1.000
_cell.length_c   1.000
_cell.angle_alpha   90.00
_cell.angle_beta   90.00
_cell.angle_gamma   90.00
#
_symmetry.space_group_name_H-M   'P 1'
#
loop_
_entity.id
_entity.type
_entity.pdbx_description
1 polymer ?
#
loop_
_entity_poly.entity_id
_entity_poly.type
_entity_poly.pdbx_seq_one_letter_code
_entity_poly.pdbx_strand_id
1 'polypeptide(L)'
;MRVIALLLTACLLGLGQAQHCTVACPKSIPQLINPKAQSTYVYSLDAKTVLTPRDSQKVTIKADAEVAIVSSCEAVLRLQNVAIDGVPNGAELAAELAAKSFAFGYFNGRILGVCPANDDQDWSLNVKKAIVSALQVQFDENKDKVEETDFSGTCPTEYRKIRSDDDNTVVMEKRKDLNLCDDRRVDLRQTPDQALGQLKEIIRHYMHPMDSDLMCRMTLKDKVVSEVDCEERHVLVHRSHKPIHLSYVKMMLKQSKDGVAADLGQTDSEPKRPYLSFDHKHKNPTETDVVQVLKKLCTEITEPQASIETSFTFHKLVDKLRYLSAEETATVDESVKTAICPAHAKRIRELFLDASAFAASDGSIRTLVKAHENQELSVTRSTALFTVAAIKAAPNKETVNVLLPVIASEKTIRPMLLGFSVLVRRYCEKSADCASNSGVKDARDAYLARLAVAKDPSERMTIVRALENLNVNTEDVDNMINAMDEIIKSTDAEPSLRAAAVNALPSDASHMDRYKSLVMDESMPNEARIAAFHKMMQNGGMTHIKDLFAVKGDCMKNYVLTYVDNMQKSNNDLRRRTVAADVELPEKPKREMGITRNIAREYGPYTFEYDVIYPETHENVTRSINGRLIRAKNGKYALQIIMMINNDNDYSL
;
A
#
# COMPACT_ATOMS: atom_id res chain seq x y z
N MET A 1 66.41 14.00 -26.00
CA MET A 1 65.50 14.49 -27.06
C MET A 1 64.12 13.94 -26.78
N ARG A 2 63.16 14.85 -26.47
CA ARG A 2 61.70 14.77 -26.67
C ARG A 2 60.97 13.61 -25.96
N VAL A 3 60.17 13.76 -24.89
CA VAL A 3 59.15 14.78 -24.53
C VAL A 3 58.21 15.11 -25.69
N ILE A 4 56.90 14.95 -25.44
CA ILE A 4 55.71 15.22 -26.27
C ILE A 4 55.03 13.94 -26.77
N ALA A 5 54.08 13.43 -25.97
CA ALA A 5 52.85 12.77 -26.44
C ALA A 5 51.92 12.43 -25.23
N LEU A 6 51.42 13.45 -24.51
CA LEU A 6 50.30 13.25 -23.55
C LEU A 6 49.52 14.55 -23.22
N LEU A 7 49.57 15.54 -24.11
CA LEU A 7 48.84 16.80 -23.98
C LEU A 7 48.23 17.14 -25.33
N LEU A 8 47.08 16.55 -25.68
CA LEU A 8 46.16 17.05 -26.73
C LEU A 8 44.88 16.18 -26.87
N THR A 9 44.14 15.94 -25.79
CA THR A 9 42.70 15.55 -25.85
C THR A 9 41.95 15.96 -24.57
N ALA A 10 42.26 17.15 -24.03
CA ALA A 10 41.51 17.76 -22.91
C ALA A 10 40.88 19.11 -23.29
N CYS A 11 40.64 19.33 -24.59
CA CYS A 11 40.04 20.55 -25.09
C CYS A 11 38.97 20.19 -26.13
N LEU A 12 37.77 19.83 -25.66
CA LEU A 12 36.47 19.82 -26.36
C LEU A 12 35.52 18.87 -25.63
N LEU A 13 35.16 19.22 -24.39
CA LEU A 13 33.93 18.82 -23.68
C LEU A 13 33.97 19.57 -22.36
N GLY A 14 33.63 20.86 -22.40
CA GLY A 14 33.44 21.68 -21.20
C GLY A 14 32.25 21.17 -20.41
N LEU A 15 32.51 20.18 -19.54
CA LEU A 15 31.69 19.83 -18.40
C LEU A 15 31.84 20.97 -17.38
N GLY A 16 30.77 21.72 -17.13
CA GLY A 16 30.73 22.67 -16.03
C GLY A 16 30.96 21.93 -14.72
N GLN A 17 31.80 22.49 -13.85
CA GLN A 17 32.11 21.92 -12.54
C GLN A 17 30.83 21.66 -11.73
N ALA A 18 30.79 20.52 -11.02
CA ALA A 18 29.73 20.23 -10.05
C ALA A 18 29.70 21.33 -8.97
N GLN A 19 28.52 21.85 -8.67
CA GLN A 19 28.29 22.83 -7.59
C GLN A 19 27.60 22.14 -6.42
N HIS A 20 27.67 22.72 -5.23
CA HIS A 20 27.37 22.07 -3.94
C HIS A 20 26.02 21.31 -3.94
N CYS A 21 24.97 21.90 -4.54
CA CYS A 21 23.63 21.32 -4.60
C CYS A 21 23.16 20.84 -5.97
N THR A 22 24.03 20.87 -6.99
CA THR A 22 23.68 20.44 -8.34
C THR A 22 24.80 19.63 -8.99
N VAL A 23 24.43 18.51 -9.61
CA VAL A 23 25.36 17.62 -10.31
C VAL A 23 25.99 18.31 -11.52
N ALA A 24 25.20 19.15 -12.20
CA ALA A 24 25.62 19.95 -13.33
C ALA A 24 24.68 21.15 -13.50
N CYS A 25 25.27 22.34 -13.67
CA CYS A 25 24.54 23.56 -14.01
C CYS A 25 24.20 23.57 -15.51
N PRO A 26 22.93 23.70 -15.92
CA PRO A 26 22.58 23.70 -17.33
C PRO A 26 23.19 24.91 -18.09
N LYS A 27 23.55 24.72 -19.36
CA LYS A 27 24.10 25.78 -20.22
C LYS A 27 23.03 26.82 -20.55
N SER A 28 23.46 28.07 -20.82
CA SER A 28 22.57 29.21 -21.05
C SER A 28 21.66 29.01 -22.28
N ILE A 29 20.39 28.74 -22.01
CA ILE A 29 19.27 28.92 -22.95
C ILE A 29 18.57 30.25 -22.61
N PRO A 30 17.73 30.83 -23.50
CA PRO A 30 16.87 31.94 -23.11
C PRO A 30 16.03 31.56 -21.88
N GLN A 31 16.19 32.34 -20.81
CA GLN A 31 15.52 32.07 -19.54
C GLN A 31 14.33 32.99 -19.34
N LEU A 32 13.21 32.37 -18.97
CA LEU A 32 11.99 33.02 -18.51
C LEU A 32 12.23 33.65 -17.14
N ILE A 33 12.96 32.95 -16.28
CA ILE A 33 13.34 33.41 -14.94
C ILE A 33 14.86 33.45 -14.85
N ASN A 34 15.42 34.63 -14.58
CA ASN A 34 16.87 34.85 -14.54
C ASN A 34 17.21 35.89 -13.46
N PRO A 35 17.13 35.51 -12.17
CA PRO A 35 17.50 36.41 -11.09
C PRO A 35 19.01 36.70 -11.13
N LYS A 36 19.39 37.88 -10.68
CA LYS A 36 20.77 38.36 -10.72
C LYS A 36 21.62 37.58 -9.71
N ALA A 37 22.76 37.06 -10.17
CA ALA A 37 23.73 36.42 -9.29
C ALA A 37 24.35 37.43 -8.32
N GLN A 38 24.69 36.97 -7.11
CA GLN A 38 25.17 37.78 -5.99
C GLN A 38 24.16 38.84 -5.52
N SER A 39 22.87 38.53 -5.64
CA SER A 39 21.78 39.36 -5.14
C SER A 39 20.89 38.59 -4.17
N THR A 40 20.31 39.30 -3.20
CA THR A 40 19.36 38.77 -2.21
C THR A 40 17.98 39.38 -2.44
N TYR A 41 16.98 38.52 -2.57
CA TYR A 41 15.58 38.88 -2.73
C TYR A 41 14.83 38.57 -1.44
N VAL A 42 14.22 39.58 -0.82
CA VAL A 42 13.51 39.45 0.45
C VAL A 42 12.01 39.44 0.19
N TYR A 43 11.35 38.34 0.54
CA TYR A 43 9.91 38.16 0.39
C TYR A 43 9.21 38.20 1.74
N SER A 44 8.07 38.88 1.87
CA SER A 44 7.12 38.48 2.92
C SER A 44 6.53 37.14 2.58
N LEU A 45 6.46 36.26 3.57
CA LEU A 45 5.73 35.00 3.55
C LEU A 45 4.53 35.11 4.51
N ASP A 46 3.34 34.77 4.02
CA ASP A 46 2.15 34.52 4.83
C ASP A 46 1.56 33.18 4.38
N ALA A 47 1.75 32.15 5.20
CA ALA A 47 1.24 30.81 4.97
C ALA A 47 0.21 30.45 6.04
N LYS A 48 -0.92 29.88 5.63
CA LYS A 48 -2.06 29.61 6.52
C LYS A 48 -2.74 28.30 6.14
N THR A 49 -2.92 27.42 7.12
CA THR A 49 -3.69 26.18 6.96
C THR A 49 -4.89 26.18 7.89
N VAL A 50 -6.06 25.77 7.39
CA VAL A 50 -7.34 25.73 8.12
C VAL A 50 -8.02 24.38 7.91
N LEU A 51 -8.50 23.79 9.01
CA LEU A 51 -9.35 22.60 8.99
C LEU A 51 -10.83 22.97 9.13
N THR A 52 -11.59 22.73 8.08
CA THR A 52 -13.02 23.04 7.96
C THR A 52 -13.88 21.77 8.22
N PRO A 53 -15.12 21.88 8.72
CA PRO A 53 -15.85 23.11 9.05
C PRO A 53 -15.56 23.62 10.47
N ARG A 54 -14.54 23.08 11.14
CA ARG A 54 -14.32 23.39 12.56
C ARG A 54 -13.72 24.76 12.77
N ASP A 55 -13.11 25.41 11.76
CA ASP A 55 -12.47 26.75 11.68
C ASP A 55 -11.61 27.22 12.89
N SER A 56 -11.53 26.39 13.91
CA SER A 56 -10.91 26.59 15.21
C SER A 56 -9.48 26.07 15.18
N GLN A 57 -9.19 25.09 14.32
CA GLN A 57 -7.85 24.60 14.09
C GLN A 57 -7.28 25.29 12.85
N LYS A 58 -6.44 26.29 13.12
CA LYS A 58 -5.69 27.05 12.13
C LYS A 58 -4.24 27.11 12.55
N VAL A 59 -3.33 27.01 11.61
CA VAL A 59 -1.91 27.27 11.81
C VAL A 59 -1.51 28.37 10.84
N THR A 60 -0.71 29.32 11.29
CA THR A 60 -0.24 30.44 10.47
C THR A 60 1.25 30.63 10.66
N ILE A 61 1.98 30.75 9.56
CA ILE A 61 3.42 31.01 9.53
C ILE A 61 3.62 32.34 8.80
N LYS A 62 4.23 33.29 9.48
CA LYS A 62 4.66 34.56 8.89
C LYS A 62 6.17 34.67 9.00
N ALA A 63 6.83 35.11 7.94
CA ALA A 63 8.28 35.28 7.95
C ALA A 63 8.72 36.28 6.87
N ASP A 64 9.97 36.71 6.97
CA ASP A 64 10.72 37.27 5.86
C ASP A 64 11.62 36.18 5.29
N ALA A 65 11.34 35.74 4.06
CA ALA A 65 12.12 34.76 3.33
C ALA A 65 13.19 35.47 2.49
N GLU A 66 14.44 35.38 2.90
CA GLU A 66 15.59 35.89 2.16
C GLU A 66 16.12 34.79 1.22
N VAL A 67 15.96 35.00 -0.07
CA VAL A 67 16.48 34.12 -1.12
C VAL A 67 17.69 34.78 -1.76
N ALA A 68 18.88 34.28 -1.44
CA ALA A 68 20.13 34.77 -1.99
C ALA A 68 20.59 33.90 -3.15
N ILE A 69 20.82 34.52 -4.30
CA ILE A 69 21.34 33.86 -5.49
C ILE A 69 22.86 33.90 -5.44
N VAL A 70 23.49 32.76 -5.16
CA VAL A 70 24.94 32.64 -4.97
C VAL A 70 25.64 32.59 -6.33
N SER A 71 25.09 31.82 -7.26
CA SER A 71 25.62 31.66 -8.62
C SER A 71 24.48 31.52 -9.64
N SER A 72 24.81 31.22 -10.90
CA SER A 72 23.82 31.07 -11.99
C SER A 72 22.78 29.95 -11.77
N CYS A 73 23.01 29.03 -10.83
CA CYS A 73 22.08 27.93 -10.54
C CYS A 73 22.07 27.50 -9.07
N GLU A 74 22.56 28.33 -8.15
CA GLU A 74 22.66 28.02 -6.73
C GLU A 74 22.07 29.16 -5.90
N ALA A 75 21.23 28.80 -4.94
CA ALA A 75 20.54 29.73 -4.07
C ALA A 75 20.48 29.23 -2.63
N VAL A 76 20.30 30.17 -1.70
CA VAL A 76 20.15 29.90 -0.27
C VAL A 76 18.91 30.61 0.25
N LEU A 77 18.06 29.88 0.93
CA LEU A 77 16.93 30.40 1.70
C LEU A 77 17.34 30.61 3.16
N ARG A 78 17.03 31.77 3.71
CA ARG A 78 17.07 32.07 5.15
C ARG A 78 15.74 32.67 5.57
N LEU A 79 15.26 32.29 6.75
CA LEU A 79 14.01 32.80 7.30
C LEU A 79 14.34 33.73 8.46
N GLN A 80 13.80 34.94 8.39
CA GLN A 80 13.93 35.97 9.42
C GLN A 80 12.54 36.35 9.91
N ASN A 81 12.46 36.94 11.12
CA ASN A 81 11.21 37.42 11.70
C ASN A 81 10.08 36.38 11.67
N VAL A 82 10.43 35.11 11.94
CA VAL A 82 9.49 33.99 11.88
C VAL A 82 8.52 34.08 13.06
N ALA A 83 7.24 33.94 12.77
CA ALA A 83 6.17 33.81 13.74
C ALA A 83 5.28 32.64 13.35
N ILE A 84 5.03 31.74 14.30
CA ILE A 84 4.15 30.58 14.11
C ILE A 84 3.02 30.65 15.14
N ASP A 85 1.80 30.78 14.65
CA ASP A 85 0.58 30.89 15.45
C ASP A 85 -0.29 29.64 15.30
N GLY A 86 -1.09 29.32 16.32
CA GLY A 86 -2.09 28.25 16.29
C GLY A 86 -1.58 26.85 16.68
N VAL A 87 -0.34 26.77 17.18
CA VAL A 87 0.26 25.55 17.73
C VAL A 87 0.84 25.81 19.12
N PRO A 88 0.92 24.78 20.01
CA PRO A 88 1.72 24.87 21.22
C PRO A 88 3.19 25.17 20.89
N ASN A 89 3.86 25.95 21.74
CA ASN A 89 5.28 26.28 21.62
C ASN A 89 5.68 26.97 20.29
N GLY A 90 4.78 27.74 19.69
CA GLY A 90 5.03 28.41 18.40
C GLY A 90 6.30 29.27 18.35
N ALA A 91 6.70 29.90 19.46
CA ALA A 91 7.94 30.68 19.54
C ALA A 91 9.21 29.81 19.46
N GLU A 92 9.22 28.63 20.10
CA GLU A 92 10.35 27.68 20.03
C GLU A 92 10.47 27.13 18.61
N LEU A 93 9.34 26.73 18.01
CA LEU A 93 9.28 26.26 16.63
C LEU A 93 9.72 27.35 15.64
N ALA A 94 9.33 28.60 15.86
CA ALA A 94 9.75 29.72 15.03
C ALA A 94 11.27 29.95 15.07
N ALA A 95 11.87 29.88 16.27
CA ALA A 95 13.31 29.97 16.44
C ALA A 95 14.04 28.81 15.74
N GLU A 96 13.51 27.59 15.87
CA GLU A 96 14.05 26.39 15.22
C GLU A 96 13.99 26.47 13.69
N LEU A 97 12.86 26.92 13.13
CA LEU A 97 12.68 27.11 11.69
C LEU A 97 13.64 28.17 11.12
N ALA A 98 13.89 29.24 11.87
CA ALA A 98 14.80 30.32 11.49
C ALA A 98 16.29 29.97 11.64
N ALA A 99 16.62 28.99 12.49
CA ALA A 99 18.00 28.75 12.93
C ALA A 99 18.96 28.32 11.80
N LYS A 100 18.46 27.63 10.77
CA LYS A 100 19.30 26.97 9.75
C LYS A 100 18.94 27.44 8.33
N SER A 101 19.96 27.71 7.54
CA SER A 101 19.82 28.00 6.10
C SER A 101 19.43 26.74 5.32
N PHE A 102 18.90 26.95 4.11
CA PHE A 102 18.51 25.88 3.20
C PHE A 102 19.05 26.17 1.80
N ALA A 103 20.06 25.42 1.38
CA ALA A 103 20.66 25.58 0.07
C ALA A 103 19.92 24.72 -0.97
N PHE A 104 19.78 25.25 -2.18
CA PHE A 104 19.09 24.57 -3.27
C PHE A 104 19.60 25.03 -4.63
N GLY A 105 19.51 24.13 -5.61
CA GLY A 105 19.76 24.46 -7.00
C GLY A 105 18.56 25.16 -7.62
N TYR A 106 18.75 26.33 -8.23
CA TYR A 106 17.67 27.11 -8.83
C TYR A 106 18.06 27.66 -10.20
N PHE A 107 17.48 27.12 -11.27
CA PHE A 107 17.82 27.49 -12.63
C PHE A 107 16.57 27.63 -13.48
N ASN A 108 16.40 28.79 -14.14
CA ASN A 108 15.26 29.09 -15.00
C ASN A 108 13.90 28.77 -14.37
N GLY A 109 13.71 29.11 -13.10
CA GLY A 109 12.47 28.83 -12.38
C GLY A 109 12.31 27.40 -11.87
N ARG A 110 13.22 26.48 -12.18
CA ARG A 110 13.20 25.09 -11.72
C ARG A 110 14.14 24.87 -10.54
N ILE A 111 13.69 24.07 -9.57
CA ILE A 111 14.54 23.54 -8.51
C ILE A 111 15.22 22.26 -9.01
N LEU A 112 16.55 22.23 -8.94
CA LEU A 112 17.36 21.12 -9.45
C LEU A 112 17.70 20.09 -8.36
N GLY A 113 17.69 20.51 -7.10
CA GLY A 113 18.09 19.70 -5.94
C GLY A 113 18.15 20.56 -4.66
N VAL A 114 18.26 19.91 -3.52
CA VAL A 114 18.31 20.55 -2.19
C VAL A 114 19.48 20.01 -1.37
N CYS A 115 20.16 20.88 -0.64
CA CYS A 115 21.13 20.51 0.40
C CYS A 115 20.68 21.11 1.74
N PRO A 116 19.98 20.32 2.56
CA PRO A 116 19.66 20.76 3.91
C PRO A 116 20.92 20.91 4.76
N ALA A 117 20.87 21.78 5.77
CA ALA A 117 21.90 21.85 6.80
C ALA A 117 21.90 20.58 7.66
N ASN A 118 23.06 20.22 8.22
CA ASN A 118 23.19 19.08 9.12
C ASN A 118 22.25 19.19 10.32
N ASP A 119 21.67 18.07 10.73
CA ASP A 119 20.78 17.93 11.89
C ASP A 119 19.54 18.86 11.90
N ASP A 120 19.12 19.40 10.75
CA ASP A 120 17.84 20.13 10.66
C ASP A 120 16.67 19.15 10.81
N GLN A 121 15.60 19.58 11.46
CA GLN A 121 14.46 18.71 11.75
C GLN A 121 13.60 18.52 10.50
N ASP A 122 13.07 17.30 10.29
CA ASP A 122 12.30 16.95 9.08
C ASP A 122 11.10 17.89 8.82
N TRP A 123 10.42 18.32 9.89
CA TRP A 123 9.29 19.26 9.77
C TRP A 123 9.73 20.64 9.27
N SER A 124 10.87 21.14 9.77
CA SER A 124 11.47 22.43 9.38
C SER A 124 11.93 22.37 7.93
N LEU A 125 12.55 21.26 7.53
CA LEU A 125 12.91 20.99 6.14
C LEU A 125 11.69 20.97 5.22
N ASN A 126 10.61 20.34 5.62
CA ASN A 126 9.37 20.31 4.84
C ASN A 126 8.79 21.72 4.63
N VAL A 127 8.79 22.59 5.66
CA VAL A 127 8.37 24.00 5.50
C VAL A 127 9.27 24.74 4.50
N LYS A 128 10.61 24.56 4.61
CA LYS A 128 11.57 25.21 3.70
C LYS A 128 11.44 24.71 2.26
N LYS A 129 11.22 23.41 2.05
CA LYS A 129 10.90 22.79 0.75
C LYS A 129 9.63 23.38 0.13
N ALA A 130 8.58 23.59 0.93
CA ALA A 130 7.34 24.19 0.47
C ALA A 130 7.55 25.65 0.01
N ILE A 131 8.32 26.44 0.77
CA ILE A 131 8.63 27.84 0.42
C ILE A 131 9.39 27.92 -0.90
N VAL A 132 10.44 27.11 -1.09
CA VAL A 132 11.15 27.13 -2.38
C VAL A 132 10.29 26.59 -3.52
N SER A 133 9.46 25.56 -3.27
CA SER A 133 8.53 25.01 -4.26
C SER A 133 7.52 26.04 -4.75
N ALA A 134 7.07 26.95 -3.88
CA ALA A 134 6.18 28.04 -4.24
C ALA A 134 6.81 29.02 -5.27
N LEU A 135 8.14 29.10 -5.34
CA LEU A 135 8.85 29.94 -6.32
C LEU A 135 9.05 29.24 -7.68
N GLN A 136 8.69 27.96 -7.80
CA GLN A 136 8.95 27.17 -9.01
C GLN A 136 7.97 27.52 -10.16
N VAL A 137 8.53 27.81 -11.33
CA VAL A 137 7.80 28.06 -12.58
C VAL A 137 8.47 27.31 -13.73
N GLN A 138 7.79 26.28 -14.25
CA GLN A 138 8.26 25.51 -15.40
C GLN A 138 7.34 25.68 -16.62
N PHE A 139 7.07 26.93 -17.00
CA PHE A 139 6.23 27.24 -18.15
C PHE A 139 6.95 26.93 -19.47
N ASP A 140 6.29 26.18 -20.35
CA ASP A 140 6.72 25.88 -21.73
C ASP A 140 5.55 26.19 -22.67
N GLU A 141 5.71 27.18 -23.54
CA GLU A 141 4.66 27.61 -24.49
C GLU A 141 4.22 26.51 -25.45
N ASN A 142 5.04 25.46 -25.64
CA ASN A 142 4.75 24.36 -26.57
C ASN A 142 4.07 23.16 -25.90
N LYS A 143 3.79 23.23 -24.59
CA LYS A 143 3.21 22.12 -23.83
C LYS A 143 2.02 22.59 -23.01
N ASP A 144 0.90 21.90 -23.18
CA ASP A 144 -0.30 22.12 -22.36
C ASP A 144 -0.07 21.73 -20.88
N LYS A 145 0.75 20.68 -20.67
CA LYS A 145 1.13 20.17 -19.35
C LYS A 145 2.63 19.90 -19.28
N VAL A 146 3.22 20.23 -18.14
CA VAL A 146 4.62 19.92 -17.83
C VAL A 146 4.65 19.03 -16.60
N GLU A 147 5.48 18.00 -16.63
CA GLU A 147 5.75 17.17 -15.46
C GLU A 147 6.66 17.94 -14.50
N GLU A 148 6.14 18.25 -13.32
CA GLU A 148 6.84 19.06 -12.34
C GLU A 148 6.97 18.30 -11.01
N THR A 149 8.22 18.14 -10.55
CA THR A 149 8.53 17.66 -9.21
C THR A 149 8.65 18.84 -8.24
N ASP A 150 7.80 18.87 -7.22
CA ASP A 150 7.84 19.85 -6.13
C ASP A 150 7.48 19.21 -4.78
N PHE A 151 7.12 20.04 -3.80
CA PHE A 151 6.69 19.61 -2.47
C PHE A 151 5.56 18.55 -2.50
N SER A 152 4.66 18.62 -3.48
CA SER A 152 3.52 17.71 -3.62
C SER A 152 3.89 16.37 -4.28
N GLY A 153 5.14 16.19 -4.72
CA GLY A 153 5.59 15.03 -5.50
C GLY A 153 5.80 15.39 -6.97
N THR A 154 5.78 14.37 -7.84
CA THR A 154 5.86 14.57 -9.29
C THR A 154 4.45 14.61 -9.87
N CYS A 155 4.04 15.77 -10.40
CA CYS A 155 2.65 16.00 -10.81
C CYS A 155 2.57 16.56 -12.23
N PRO A 156 1.56 16.16 -13.04
CA PRO A 156 1.22 16.89 -14.25
C PRO A 156 0.70 18.28 -13.88
N THR A 157 1.37 19.33 -14.37
CA THR A 157 1.11 20.73 -14.01
C THR A 157 0.72 21.53 -15.25
N GLU A 158 -0.38 22.26 -15.15
CA GLU A 158 -0.87 23.17 -16.19
C GLU A 158 -0.46 24.61 -15.87
N TYR A 159 0.03 25.32 -16.89
CA TYR A 159 0.36 26.74 -16.78
C TYR A 159 -0.41 27.53 -17.84
N ARG A 160 -1.00 28.66 -17.42
CA ARG A 160 -1.71 29.58 -18.30
C ARG A 160 -1.22 31.00 -18.11
N LYS A 161 -0.75 31.64 -19.18
CA LYS A 161 -0.40 33.06 -19.17
C LYS A 161 -1.70 33.90 -19.17
N ILE A 162 -1.94 34.66 -18.10
CA ILE A 162 -3.13 35.52 -17.96
C ILE A 162 -2.88 36.88 -18.60
N ARG A 163 -1.71 37.47 -18.35
CA ARG A 163 -1.37 38.84 -18.78
C ARG A 163 0.12 38.96 -19.09
N SER A 164 0.44 39.74 -20.10
CA SER A 164 1.79 40.22 -20.41
C SER A 164 1.66 41.73 -20.60
N ASP A 165 2.27 42.51 -19.71
CA ASP A 165 2.31 43.97 -19.86
C ASP A 165 3.61 44.41 -20.52
N ASP A 166 3.58 45.60 -21.15
CA ASP A 166 4.75 46.23 -21.77
C ASP A 166 5.87 46.50 -20.74
N ASP A 167 5.51 46.62 -19.45
CA ASP A 167 6.43 46.82 -18.31
C ASP A 167 7.15 45.52 -17.86
N ASN A 168 7.42 44.60 -18.78
CA ASN A 168 8.16 43.35 -18.53
C ASN A 168 7.57 42.50 -17.37
N THR A 169 6.25 42.61 -17.20
CA THR A 169 5.48 41.94 -16.15
C THR A 169 4.63 40.85 -16.78
N VAL A 170 4.71 39.63 -16.24
CA VAL A 170 3.96 38.47 -16.72
C VAL A 170 3.20 37.85 -15.57
N VAL A 171 1.88 37.70 -15.73
CA VAL A 171 1.02 37.04 -14.75
C VAL A 171 0.65 35.66 -15.29
N MET A 172 0.89 34.63 -14.49
CA MET A 172 0.61 33.24 -14.81
C MET A 172 -0.32 32.61 -13.78
N GLU A 173 -1.09 31.63 -14.22
CA GLU A 173 -1.85 30.73 -13.39
C GLU A 173 -1.23 29.34 -13.50
N LYS A 174 -0.99 28.70 -12.36
CA LYS A 174 -0.51 27.33 -12.23
C LYS A 174 -1.64 26.50 -11.63
N ARG A 175 -1.95 25.35 -12.22
CA ARG A 175 -2.92 24.39 -11.69
C ARG A 175 -2.31 23.01 -11.59
N LYS A 176 -2.57 22.31 -10.49
CA LYS A 176 -2.27 20.89 -10.32
C LYS A 176 -3.49 20.15 -9.81
N ASP A 177 -3.74 19.00 -10.41
CA ASP A 177 -4.57 17.98 -9.79
C ASP A 177 -3.67 17.11 -8.91
N LEU A 178 -3.81 17.28 -7.58
CA LEU A 178 -2.99 16.57 -6.60
C LEU A 178 -3.38 15.09 -6.49
N ASN A 179 -4.46 14.67 -7.13
CA ASN A 179 -4.82 13.26 -7.27
C ASN A 179 -3.92 12.53 -8.27
N LEU A 180 -3.31 13.26 -9.21
CA LEU A 180 -2.44 12.70 -10.26
C LEU A 180 -0.94 12.77 -9.91
N CYS A 181 -0.59 13.18 -8.70
CA CYS A 181 0.80 13.25 -8.26
C CYS A 181 1.34 11.86 -7.85
N ASP A 182 2.56 11.55 -8.29
CA ASP A 182 3.34 10.42 -7.78
C ASP A 182 3.76 10.65 -6.33
N ASP A 183 4.04 9.57 -5.61
CA ASP A 183 4.48 9.58 -4.19
C ASP A 183 3.45 10.08 -3.17
N ARG A 184 2.17 10.29 -3.55
CA ARG A 184 1.10 10.49 -2.57
C ARG A 184 0.92 9.22 -1.73
N ARG A 185 1.50 9.22 -0.54
CA ARG A 185 1.21 8.18 0.46
C ARG A 185 -0.20 8.39 0.99
N VAL A 186 -1.17 7.73 0.36
CA VAL A 186 -2.36 7.32 1.09
C VAL A 186 -1.86 6.29 2.10
N ASP A 187 -1.90 6.62 3.39
CA ASP A 187 -1.55 5.66 4.44
C ASP A 187 -2.64 4.58 4.54
N LEU A 188 -2.60 3.67 3.57
CA LEU A 188 -3.48 2.52 3.44
C LEU A 188 -3.10 1.42 4.45
N ARG A 189 -2.14 1.66 5.37
CA ARG A 189 -1.83 0.70 6.45
C ARG A 189 -2.99 0.55 7.43
N GLN A 190 -3.93 1.51 7.45
CA GLN A 190 -5.18 1.38 8.20
C GLN A 190 -6.26 0.58 7.45
N THR A 191 -6.15 0.44 6.14
CA THR A 191 -7.10 -0.31 5.32
C THR A 191 -6.66 -1.78 5.18
N PRO A 192 -7.60 -2.73 5.33
CA PRO A 192 -7.36 -4.14 5.04
C PRO A 192 -6.70 -4.34 3.67
N ASP A 193 -5.50 -4.91 3.62
CA ASP A 193 -4.85 -5.29 2.35
C ASP A 193 -5.74 -6.25 1.53
N GLN A 194 -6.57 -7.06 2.20
CA GLN A 194 -7.51 -7.99 1.56
C GLN A 194 -8.58 -7.30 0.71
N ALA A 195 -8.97 -6.07 1.05
CA ALA A 195 -9.98 -5.34 0.28
C ALA A 195 -9.39 -4.66 -0.96
N LEU A 196 -8.05 -4.57 -1.05
CA LEU A 196 -7.40 -3.62 -1.93
C LEU A 196 -6.32 -4.22 -2.83
N GLY A 197 -5.98 -5.52 -2.80
CA GLY A 197 -4.87 -6.06 -3.62
C GLY A 197 -4.79 -5.49 -5.06
N GLN A 198 -5.78 -5.78 -5.90
CA GLN A 198 -5.89 -5.20 -7.26
C GLN A 198 -6.66 -3.87 -7.29
N LEU A 199 -7.54 -3.64 -6.30
CA LEU A 199 -8.35 -2.42 -6.21
C LEU A 199 -7.56 -1.22 -5.69
N LYS A 200 -6.34 -1.40 -5.16
CA LYS A 200 -5.51 -0.35 -4.56
C LYS A 200 -5.06 0.62 -5.61
N GLU A 201 -4.55 0.14 -6.74
CA GLU A 201 -4.17 1.02 -7.85
C GLU A 201 -5.39 1.65 -8.52
N ILE A 202 -6.52 0.95 -8.54
CA ILE A 202 -7.79 1.50 -9.04
C ILE A 202 -8.32 2.58 -8.10
N ILE A 203 -8.32 2.38 -6.78
CA ILE A 203 -8.72 3.37 -5.77
C ILE A 203 -7.73 4.53 -5.74
N ARG A 204 -6.43 4.25 -5.93
CA ARG A 204 -5.39 5.26 -5.99
C ARG A 204 -5.48 6.15 -7.23
N HIS A 205 -6.13 5.73 -8.32
CA HIS A 205 -6.25 6.55 -9.55
C HIS A 205 -7.69 6.95 -9.93
N TYR A 206 -8.70 6.20 -9.49
CA TYR A 206 -10.08 6.33 -9.98
C TYR A 206 -11.13 6.45 -8.88
N MET A 207 -10.84 6.04 -7.64
CA MET A 207 -11.76 6.21 -6.50
C MET A 207 -11.07 6.89 -5.31
N HIS A 208 -10.60 8.12 -5.54
CA HIS A 208 -10.04 8.93 -4.49
C HIS A 208 -11.12 9.29 -3.46
N PRO A 209 -10.90 9.08 -2.15
CA PRO A 209 -11.85 9.53 -1.13
C PRO A 209 -11.87 11.06 -1.01
N MET A 210 -10.86 11.74 -1.57
CA MET A 210 -10.68 13.19 -1.53
C MET A 210 -10.29 13.73 -2.91
N ASP A 211 -10.98 14.75 -3.38
CA ASP A 211 -10.55 15.60 -4.49
C ASP A 211 -9.59 16.66 -3.96
N SER A 212 -8.42 16.77 -4.58
CA SER A 212 -7.34 17.61 -4.10
C SER A 212 -6.75 18.42 -5.25
N ASP A 213 -6.77 19.74 -5.14
CA ASP A 213 -6.30 20.65 -6.17
C ASP A 213 -5.42 21.76 -5.59
N LEU A 214 -4.44 22.20 -6.38
CA LEU A 214 -3.60 23.36 -6.09
C LEU A 214 -3.74 24.37 -7.22
N MET A 215 -4.07 25.60 -6.88
CA MET A 215 -4.12 26.73 -7.80
C MET A 215 -3.20 27.84 -7.30
N CYS A 216 -2.29 28.31 -8.15
CA CYS A 216 -1.43 29.44 -7.83
C CYS A 216 -1.54 30.53 -8.89
N ARG A 217 -1.58 31.78 -8.44
CA ARG A 217 -1.34 32.96 -9.27
C ARG A 217 0.06 33.46 -9.02
N MET A 218 0.85 33.58 -10.07
CA MET A 218 2.26 33.98 -9.99
C MET A 218 2.49 35.21 -10.86
N THR A 219 3.21 36.19 -10.33
CA THR A 219 3.61 37.39 -11.07
C THR A 219 5.12 37.38 -11.22
N LEU A 220 5.59 37.46 -12.46
CA LEU A 220 6.99 37.67 -12.80
C LEU A 220 7.18 39.14 -13.16
N LYS A 221 8.20 39.77 -12.60
CA LYS A 221 8.64 41.11 -12.96
C LYS A 221 10.15 41.08 -13.16
N ASP A 222 10.62 41.60 -14.29
CA ASP A 222 12.05 41.63 -14.61
C ASP A 222 12.72 40.25 -14.52
N LYS A 223 12.00 39.21 -14.97
CA LYS A 223 12.42 37.80 -14.92
C LYS A 223 12.67 37.26 -13.51
N VAL A 224 12.08 37.87 -12.49
CA VAL A 224 12.07 37.40 -11.11
C VAL A 224 10.63 37.19 -10.67
N VAL A 225 10.37 36.14 -9.89
CA VAL A 225 9.05 35.94 -9.27
C VAL A 225 8.85 37.06 -8.24
N SER A 226 7.89 37.95 -8.45
CA SER A 226 7.62 39.07 -7.54
C SER A 226 6.46 38.79 -6.59
N GLU A 227 5.48 38.00 -7.02
CA GLU A 227 4.33 37.62 -6.20
C GLU A 227 3.93 36.16 -6.48
N VAL A 228 3.55 35.44 -5.43
CA VAL A 228 2.94 34.12 -5.48
C VAL A 228 1.74 34.13 -4.55
N ASP A 229 0.60 33.64 -5.03
CA ASP A 229 -0.63 33.48 -4.25
C ASP A 229 -1.23 32.11 -4.59
N CYS A 230 -1.02 31.13 -3.71
CA CYS A 230 -1.44 29.75 -3.87
C CYS A 230 -2.56 29.39 -2.90
N GLU A 231 -3.56 28.66 -3.40
CA GLU A 231 -4.60 27.99 -2.63
C GLU A 231 -4.57 26.49 -2.95
N GLU A 232 -4.36 25.67 -1.92
CA GLU A 232 -4.48 24.23 -1.94
C GLU A 232 -5.75 23.81 -1.21
N ARG A 233 -6.54 22.96 -1.86
CA ARG A 233 -7.86 22.56 -1.39
C ARG A 233 -7.98 21.05 -1.36
N HIS A 234 -8.55 20.52 -0.27
CA HIS A 234 -8.99 19.13 -0.22
C HIS A 234 -10.45 19.01 0.18
N VAL A 235 -11.22 18.27 -0.65
CA VAL A 235 -12.66 18.04 -0.53
C VAL A 235 -12.89 16.55 -0.42
N LEU A 236 -13.75 16.08 0.49
CA LEU A 236 -14.16 14.68 0.50
C LEU A 236 -15.21 14.44 -0.61
N VAL A 237 -14.95 13.51 -1.53
CA VAL A 237 -15.81 13.23 -2.70
C VAL A 237 -17.26 12.93 -2.30
N HIS A 238 -17.44 12.29 -1.14
CA HIS A 238 -18.77 11.91 -0.62
C HIS A 238 -19.46 12.99 0.25
N ARG A 239 -18.88 14.19 0.39
CA ARG A 239 -19.44 15.30 1.18
C ARG A 239 -19.54 16.59 0.38
N SER A 240 -20.78 17.03 0.10
CA SER A 240 -21.23 18.44 -0.11
C SER A 240 -20.39 19.43 -0.95
N HIS A 241 -19.34 18.99 -1.66
CA HIS A 241 -18.31 19.84 -2.30
C HIS A 241 -17.65 20.88 -1.36
N LYS A 242 -17.77 20.72 -0.03
CA LYS A 242 -17.16 21.64 0.93
C LYS A 242 -15.74 21.18 1.22
N PRO A 243 -14.72 22.05 1.12
CA PRO A 243 -13.39 21.69 1.53
C PRO A 243 -13.38 21.32 3.01
N ILE A 244 -12.57 20.33 3.37
CA ILE A 244 -12.25 19.94 4.75
C ILE A 244 -10.89 20.45 5.18
N HIS A 245 -10.07 20.87 4.21
CA HIS A 245 -8.76 21.44 4.41
C HIS A 245 -8.52 22.50 3.33
N LEU A 246 -8.04 23.66 3.77
CA LEU A 246 -7.58 24.74 2.92
C LEU A 246 -6.20 25.18 3.40
N SER A 247 -5.25 25.28 2.47
CA SER A 247 -3.93 25.84 2.72
C SER A 247 -3.65 26.97 1.74
N TYR A 248 -3.10 28.06 2.27
CA TYR A 248 -2.78 29.28 1.53
C TYR A 248 -1.30 29.56 1.69
N VAL A 249 -0.63 29.93 0.60
CA VAL A 249 0.75 30.43 0.63
C VAL A 249 0.83 31.70 -0.21
N LYS A 250 1.11 32.83 0.45
CA LYS A 250 1.33 34.10 -0.20
C LYS A 250 2.76 34.57 0.00
N MET A 251 3.44 34.88 -1.09
CA MET A 251 4.78 35.48 -1.10
C MET A 251 4.78 36.77 -1.90
N MET A 252 5.37 37.83 -1.36
CA MET A 252 5.50 39.12 -2.06
C MET A 252 6.90 39.69 -1.88
N LEU A 253 7.56 40.03 -2.99
CA LEU A 253 8.89 40.63 -3.00
C LEU A 253 8.85 42.03 -2.39
N LYS A 254 9.53 42.23 -1.26
CA LYS A 254 9.65 43.52 -0.58
C LYS A 254 10.83 44.33 -1.07
N GLN A 255 11.97 43.66 -1.25
CA GLN A 255 13.24 44.30 -1.55
C GLN A 255 14.17 43.37 -2.33
N SER A 256 14.99 43.94 -3.21
CA SER A 256 16.16 43.29 -3.80
C SER A 256 17.43 44.04 -3.38
N LYS A 257 18.48 43.31 -2.98
CA LYS A 257 19.77 43.84 -2.53
C LYS A 257 20.87 43.25 -3.41
N ASP A 258 21.69 44.08 -4.03
CA ASP A 258 22.82 43.65 -4.86
C ASP A 258 24.13 43.60 -4.07
N GLY A 259 25.02 42.66 -4.40
CA GLY A 259 26.39 42.61 -3.89
C GLY A 259 26.55 42.00 -2.50
N VAL A 260 25.54 41.31 -1.98
CA VAL A 260 25.61 40.61 -0.70
C VAL A 260 25.96 39.15 -0.96
N ALA A 261 27.19 38.76 -0.65
CA ALA A 261 27.58 37.35 -0.67
C ALA A 261 26.84 36.60 0.44
N ALA A 262 25.94 35.69 0.08
CA ALA A 262 25.34 34.81 1.06
C ALA A 262 26.29 33.67 1.42
N ASP A 263 26.61 33.57 2.69
CA ASP A 263 27.30 32.41 3.27
C ASP A 263 26.39 31.16 3.15
N LEU A 264 26.87 30.13 2.45
CA LEU A 264 26.16 28.85 2.28
C LEU A 264 25.97 28.13 3.63
N GLY A 265 26.80 28.43 4.64
CA GLY A 265 26.89 27.66 5.88
C GLY A 265 27.50 26.27 5.64
N GLN A 266 27.73 25.50 6.71
CA GLN A 266 28.11 24.09 6.56
C GLN A 266 26.89 23.29 6.07
N THR A 267 26.98 22.78 4.85
CA THR A 267 25.97 21.93 4.22
C THR A 267 26.55 20.55 3.94
N ASP A 268 25.69 19.54 3.83
CA ASP A 268 26.09 18.18 3.48
C ASP A 268 26.71 18.19 2.07
N SER A 269 27.95 17.71 1.93
CA SER A 269 28.71 17.78 0.68
C SER A 269 28.18 16.85 -0.43
N GLU A 270 27.21 15.99 -0.11
CA GLU A 270 26.55 15.12 -1.07
C GLU A 270 25.16 15.66 -1.45
N PRO A 271 24.93 16.03 -2.72
CA PRO A 271 23.62 16.47 -3.17
C PRO A 271 22.60 15.32 -3.08
N LYS A 272 21.60 15.48 -2.19
CA LYS A 272 20.45 14.57 -2.10
C LYS A 272 19.53 14.80 -3.30
N ARG A 273 19.68 13.96 -4.33
CA ARG A 273 18.89 14.03 -5.58
C ARG A 273 17.44 13.56 -5.37
N PRO A 274 16.52 14.10 -6.19
CA PRO A 274 15.65 15.19 -5.79
C PRO A 274 14.73 14.79 -4.62
N TYR A 275 15.06 15.27 -3.42
CA TYR A 275 14.22 15.11 -2.23
C TYR A 275 13.38 16.37 -1.96
N LEU A 276 12.75 16.93 -3.00
CA LEU A 276 11.91 18.13 -2.86
C LEU A 276 10.50 17.80 -2.35
N SER A 277 10.04 16.57 -2.58
CA SER A 277 8.78 16.07 -2.04
C SER A 277 8.78 16.06 -0.51
N PHE A 278 7.58 16.11 0.06
CA PHE A 278 7.37 16.01 1.49
C PHE A 278 7.96 14.72 2.07
N ASP A 279 8.78 14.83 3.12
CA ASP A 279 9.24 13.66 3.86
C ASP A 279 8.18 13.24 4.88
N HIS A 280 7.59 12.06 4.67
CA HIS A 280 6.60 11.45 5.56
C HIS A 280 7.20 10.71 6.77
N LYS A 281 8.52 10.78 7.00
CA LYS A 281 9.12 10.21 8.21
C LYS A 281 8.54 10.91 9.43
N HIS A 282 7.73 10.16 10.18
CA HIS A 282 7.37 10.56 11.53
C HIS A 282 8.53 10.22 12.46
N LYS A 283 8.79 11.08 13.45
CA LYS A 283 9.69 10.73 14.56
C LYS A 283 9.21 9.39 15.13
N ASN A 284 10.08 8.38 15.10
CA ASN A 284 9.72 7.07 15.60
C ASN A 284 9.35 7.20 17.09
N PRO A 285 8.15 6.76 17.49
CA PRO A 285 7.76 6.75 18.89
C PRO A 285 8.71 5.85 19.67
N THR A 286 9.03 6.30 20.88
CA THR A 286 9.90 5.57 21.82
C THR A 286 9.06 4.69 22.76
N GLU A 287 9.72 3.79 23.48
CA GLU A 287 9.12 3.06 24.60
C GLU A 287 8.42 4.01 25.59
N THR A 288 9.08 5.13 25.92
CA THR A 288 8.57 6.13 26.87
C THR A 288 7.25 6.74 26.39
N ASP A 289 7.13 7.01 25.08
CA ASP A 289 5.91 7.54 24.49
C ASP A 289 4.73 6.57 24.62
N VAL A 290 4.97 5.27 24.43
CA VAL A 290 3.94 4.23 24.56
C VAL A 290 3.53 4.08 26.02
N VAL A 291 4.49 4.04 26.94
CA VAL A 291 4.25 3.98 28.39
C VAL A 291 3.41 5.17 28.86
N GLN A 292 3.66 6.38 28.36
CA GLN A 292 2.84 7.55 28.68
C GLN A 292 1.39 7.40 28.21
N VAL A 293 1.19 6.90 26.97
CA VAL A 293 -0.17 6.65 26.45
C VAL A 293 -0.87 5.57 27.26
N LEU A 294 -0.18 4.50 27.65
CA LEU A 294 -0.74 3.44 28.49
C LEU A 294 -1.11 3.93 29.90
N LYS A 295 -0.28 4.78 30.52
CA LYS A 295 -0.59 5.42 31.81
C LYS A 295 -1.81 6.32 31.69
N LYS A 296 -1.93 7.10 30.61
CA LYS A 296 -3.13 7.91 30.33
C LYS A 296 -4.36 7.01 30.17
N LEU A 297 -4.23 5.94 29.40
CA LEU A 297 -5.32 4.97 29.20
C LEU A 297 -5.74 4.33 30.53
N CYS A 298 -4.79 4.00 31.41
CA CYS A 298 -5.07 3.50 32.76
C CYS A 298 -5.95 4.46 33.58
N THR A 299 -5.76 5.78 33.46
CA THR A 299 -6.61 6.78 34.13
C THR A 299 -8.01 6.93 33.51
N GLU A 300 -8.17 6.54 32.25
CA GLU A 300 -9.42 6.68 31.49
C GLU A 300 -10.30 5.41 31.54
N ILE A 301 -9.69 4.24 31.77
CA ILE A 301 -10.40 2.97 31.93
C ILE A 301 -11.13 3.00 33.28
N THR A 302 -12.39 3.41 33.26
CA THR A 302 -13.33 3.25 34.38
C THR A 302 -14.47 2.33 33.94
N GLU A 303 -14.95 1.43 34.80
CA GLU A 303 -16.25 0.79 34.57
C GLU A 303 -17.36 1.82 34.90
N PRO A 304 -18.37 2.07 34.04
CA PRO A 304 -18.97 1.16 33.06
C PRO A 304 -19.10 1.72 31.61
N GLN A 305 -18.45 2.83 31.24
CA GLN A 305 -18.66 3.45 29.92
C GLN A 305 -17.35 3.70 29.16
N ALA A 306 -17.31 3.24 27.92
CA ALA A 306 -16.27 3.63 26.98
C ALA A 306 -16.56 5.06 26.50
N SER A 307 -15.65 6.00 26.78
CA SER A 307 -15.75 7.36 26.26
C SER A 307 -15.12 7.47 24.87
N ILE A 308 -15.49 8.54 24.16
CA ILE A 308 -14.89 8.88 22.87
C ILE A 308 -13.39 9.22 23.08
N GLU A 309 -13.07 9.87 24.19
CA GLU A 309 -11.71 10.22 24.60
C GLU A 309 -10.83 8.97 24.79
N THR A 310 -11.35 7.94 25.48
CA THR A 310 -10.65 6.65 25.64
C THR A 310 -10.38 6.00 24.29
N SER A 311 -11.32 6.11 23.35
CA SER A 311 -11.16 5.57 22.00
C SER A 311 -10.04 6.28 21.24
N PHE A 312 -9.89 7.60 21.39
CA PHE A 312 -8.75 8.34 20.82
C PHE A 312 -7.43 7.96 21.47
N THR A 313 -7.38 7.79 22.80
CA THR A 313 -6.17 7.34 23.51
C THR A 313 -5.76 5.93 23.08
N PHE A 314 -6.73 5.02 22.92
CA PHE A 314 -6.49 3.68 22.37
C PHE A 314 -5.95 3.75 20.93
N HIS A 315 -6.52 4.58 20.06
CA HIS A 315 -6.01 4.74 18.70
C HIS A 315 -4.55 5.21 18.68
N LYS A 316 -4.20 6.18 19.55
CA LYS A 316 -2.81 6.63 19.72
C LYS A 316 -1.88 5.50 20.17
N LEU A 317 -2.36 4.58 21.02
CA LEU A 317 -1.58 3.40 21.41
C LEU A 317 -1.29 2.51 20.19
N VAL A 318 -2.32 2.21 19.39
CA VAL A 318 -2.16 1.44 18.15
C VAL A 318 -1.15 2.13 17.23
N ASP A 319 -1.30 3.43 16.98
CA ASP A 319 -0.42 4.19 16.10
C ASP A 319 1.04 4.13 16.56
N LYS A 320 1.30 4.26 17.86
CA LYS A 320 2.67 4.21 18.39
C LYS A 320 3.27 2.80 18.29
N LEU A 321 2.52 1.75 18.64
CA LEU A 321 2.98 0.36 18.58
C LEU A 321 3.38 -0.11 17.18
N ARG A 322 2.83 0.52 16.13
CA ARG A 322 3.20 0.19 14.74
C ARG A 322 4.67 0.44 14.42
N TYR A 323 5.32 1.35 15.14
CA TYR A 323 6.67 1.82 14.82
C TYR A 323 7.72 1.43 15.85
N LEU A 324 7.33 0.80 16.97
CA LEU A 324 8.29 0.28 17.93
C LEU A 324 9.04 -0.90 17.32
N SER A 325 10.33 -1.01 17.64
CA SER A 325 11.10 -2.22 17.37
C SER A 325 10.56 -3.42 18.16
N ALA A 326 10.97 -4.63 17.76
CA ALA A 326 10.59 -5.84 18.48
C ALA A 326 11.11 -5.85 19.93
N GLU A 327 12.30 -5.28 20.18
CA GLU A 327 12.90 -5.18 21.50
C GLU A 327 12.15 -4.18 22.39
N GLU A 328 11.90 -2.96 21.89
CA GLU A 328 11.13 -1.96 22.63
C GLU A 328 9.71 -2.47 22.94
N THR A 329 9.06 -3.14 21.99
CA THR A 329 7.73 -3.72 22.21
C THR A 329 7.75 -4.77 23.31
N ALA A 330 8.82 -5.57 23.41
CA ALA A 330 8.97 -6.55 24.48
C ALA A 330 9.16 -5.88 25.85
N THR A 331 9.92 -4.79 25.95
CA THR A 331 10.07 -4.02 27.19
C THR A 331 8.75 -3.39 27.63
N VAL A 332 7.97 -2.85 26.69
CA VAL A 332 6.61 -2.36 26.97
C VAL A 332 5.71 -3.49 27.47
N ASP A 333 5.74 -4.67 26.84
CA ASP A 333 4.93 -5.84 27.24
C ASP A 333 5.19 -6.24 28.71
N GLU A 334 6.46 -6.32 29.11
CA GLU A 334 6.84 -6.60 30.49
C GLU A 334 6.39 -5.49 31.46
N SER A 335 6.50 -4.23 31.05
CA SER A 335 6.00 -3.10 31.84
C SER A 335 4.48 -3.17 32.05
N VAL A 336 3.71 -3.52 31.01
CA VAL A 336 2.25 -3.67 31.08
C VAL A 336 1.84 -4.76 32.06
N LYS A 337 2.59 -5.86 32.13
CA LYS A 337 2.34 -6.96 33.06
C LYS A 337 2.63 -6.60 34.53
N THR A 338 3.60 -5.72 34.77
CA THR A 338 4.18 -5.53 36.12
C THR A 338 3.85 -4.19 36.78
N ALA A 339 3.83 -3.08 36.04
CA ALA A 339 3.98 -1.75 36.64
C ALA A 339 2.97 -0.69 36.16
N ILE A 340 2.40 -0.84 34.96
CA ILE A 340 1.72 0.28 34.29
C ILE A 340 0.37 0.66 34.91
N CYS A 341 -0.46 -0.33 35.28
CA CYS A 341 -1.80 -0.07 35.79
C CYS A 341 -2.23 -1.12 36.84
N PRO A 342 -1.67 -1.09 38.07
CA PRO A 342 -1.96 -2.11 39.08
C PRO A 342 -3.46 -2.22 39.42
N ALA A 343 -4.17 -1.09 39.44
CA ALA A 343 -5.62 -1.05 39.73
C ALA A 343 -6.49 -1.77 38.69
N HIS A 344 -6.05 -1.81 37.42
CA HIS A 344 -6.81 -2.41 36.30
C HIS A 344 -5.92 -3.31 35.44
N ALA A 345 -5.03 -4.09 36.07
CA ALA A 345 -3.98 -4.85 35.41
C ALA A 345 -4.51 -5.78 34.30
N LYS A 346 -5.62 -6.48 34.55
CA LYS A 346 -6.27 -7.33 33.54
C LYS A 346 -6.78 -6.51 32.35
N ARG A 347 -7.47 -5.39 32.60
CA ARG A 347 -8.11 -4.60 31.54
C ARG A 347 -7.07 -3.89 30.66
N ILE A 348 -6.00 -3.35 31.25
CA ILE A 348 -4.92 -2.74 30.47
C ILE A 348 -4.19 -3.79 29.62
N ARG A 349 -3.98 -5.00 30.15
CA ARG A 349 -3.35 -6.10 29.42
C ARG A 349 -4.18 -6.49 28.19
N GLU A 350 -5.50 -6.59 28.36
CA GLU A 350 -6.41 -6.88 27.25
C GLU A 350 -6.38 -5.79 26.17
N LEU A 351 -6.45 -4.52 26.56
CA LEU A 351 -6.37 -3.40 25.60
C LEU A 351 -5.01 -3.33 24.91
N PHE A 352 -3.92 -3.66 25.59
CA PHE A 352 -2.60 -3.73 24.98
C PHE A 352 -2.50 -4.85 23.93
N LEU A 353 -3.08 -6.03 24.19
CA LEU A 353 -3.15 -7.13 23.23
C LEU A 353 -4.07 -6.81 22.05
N ASP A 354 -5.22 -6.17 22.29
CA ASP A 354 -6.10 -5.67 21.23
C ASP A 354 -5.36 -4.64 20.36
N ALA A 355 -4.67 -3.68 20.98
CA ALA A 355 -3.89 -2.68 20.26
C ALA A 355 -2.72 -3.28 19.47
N SER A 356 -2.07 -4.32 20.01
CA SER A 356 -1.02 -5.08 19.32
C SER A 356 -1.57 -5.76 18.06
N ALA A 357 -2.75 -6.38 18.12
CA ALA A 357 -3.39 -6.95 16.94
C ALA A 357 -3.75 -5.89 15.89
N PHE A 358 -4.18 -4.70 16.31
CA PHE A 358 -4.47 -3.61 15.39
C PHE A 358 -3.21 -2.91 14.84
N ALA A 359 -2.11 -2.95 15.57
CA ALA A 359 -0.82 -2.41 15.13
C ALA A 359 -0.15 -3.34 14.13
N ALA A 360 -0.20 -4.65 14.38
CA ALA A 360 0.31 -5.69 13.49
C ALA A 360 1.76 -5.48 13.02
N SER A 361 2.59 -4.82 13.84
CA SER A 361 4.05 -4.79 13.68
C SER A 361 4.67 -6.13 14.09
N ASP A 362 5.91 -6.42 13.69
CA ASP A 362 6.60 -7.67 14.03
C ASP A 362 6.70 -7.88 15.55
N GLY A 363 7.02 -6.81 16.29
CA GLY A 363 7.01 -6.80 17.76
C GLY A 363 5.63 -7.12 18.33
N SER A 364 4.58 -6.52 17.77
CA SER A 364 3.20 -6.76 18.21
C SER A 364 2.74 -8.19 17.94
N ILE A 365 3.05 -8.75 16.77
CA ILE A 365 2.73 -10.14 16.41
C ILE A 365 3.47 -11.10 17.35
N ARG A 366 4.75 -10.84 17.62
CA ARG A 366 5.55 -11.62 18.59
C ARG A 366 4.93 -11.60 19.99
N THR A 367 4.42 -10.46 20.44
CA THR A 367 3.69 -10.34 21.71
C THR A 367 2.42 -11.19 21.73
N LEU A 368 1.63 -11.19 20.65
CA LEU A 368 0.42 -12.03 20.54
C LEU A 368 0.77 -13.52 20.57
N VAL A 369 1.84 -13.92 19.88
CA VAL A 369 2.37 -15.29 19.90
C VAL A 369 2.72 -15.73 21.32
N LYS A 370 3.53 -14.94 22.04
CA LYS A 370 3.89 -15.23 23.43
C LYS A 370 2.67 -15.31 24.35
N ALA A 371 1.71 -14.39 24.20
CA ALA A 371 0.47 -14.42 24.99
C ALA A 371 -0.38 -15.68 24.72
N HIS A 372 -0.39 -16.17 23.49
CA HIS A 372 -1.05 -17.43 23.14
C HIS A 372 -0.32 -18.64 23.75
N GLU A 373 1.00 -18.72 23.60
CA GLU A 373 1.82 -19.82 24.13
C GLU A 373 1.74 -19.93 25.66
N ASN A 374 1.74 -18.78 26.34
CA ASN A 374 1.59 -18.67 27.79
C ASN A 374 0.16 -18.89 28.29
N GLN A 375 -0.80 -19.23 27.41
CA GLN A 375 -2.21 -19.44 27.75
C GLN A 375 -2.89 -18.21 28.39
N GLU A 376 -2.41 -16.99 28.08
CA GLU A 376 -3.04 -15.74 28.52
C GLU A 376 -4.34 -15.44 27.74
N LEU A 377 -4.50 -16.09 26.58
CA LEU A 377 -5.63 -15.90 25.67
C LEU A 377 -6.50 -17.16 25.59
N SER A 378 -7.82 -16.98 25.65
CA SER A 378 -8.75 -18.05 25.28
C SER A 378 -8.68 -18.33 23.78
N VAL A 379 -9.09 -19.53 23.38
CA VAL A 379 -9.16 -19.95 21.96
C VAL A 379 -9.91 -18.93 21.08
N THR A 380 -11.06 -18.44 21.56
CA THR A 380 -11.86 -17.44 20.84
C THR A 380 -11.12 -16.11 20.71
N ARG A 381 -10.42 -15.67 21.76
CA ARG A 381 -9.64 -14.43 21.73
C ARG A 381 -8.43 -14.54 20.81
N SER A 382 -7.66 -15.63 20.89
CA SER A 382 -6.55 -15.86 19.97
C SER A 382 -7.04 -15.84 18.52
N THR A 383 -8.15 -16.52 18.22
CA THR A 383 -8.75 -16.50 16.88
C THR A 383 -9.05 -15.07 16.40
N ALA A 384 -9.71 -14.26 17.24
CA ALA A 384 -10.08 -12.89 16.88
C ALA A 384 -8.85 -12.00 16.66
N LEU A 385 -7.89 -12.02 17.57
CA LEU A 385 -6.69 -11.18 17.51
C LEU A 385 -5.81 -11.52 16.31
N PHE A 386 -5.56 -12.81 16.05
CA PHE A 386 -4.77 -13.21 14.88
C PHE A 386 -5.51 -12.98 13.56
N THR A 387 -6.84 -13.03 13.53
CA THR A 387 -7.62 -12.62 12.35
C THR A 387 -7.44 -11.14 12.06
N VAL A 388 -7.56 -10.28 13.08
CA VAL A 388 -7.34 -8.83 12.93
C VAL A 388 -5.91 -8.52 12.50
N ALA A 389 -4.91 -9.15 13.13
CA ALA A 389 -3.51 -9.00 12.78
C ALA A 389 -3.25 -9.46 11.33
N ALA A 390 -3.82 -10.60 10.92
CA ALA A 390 -3.70 -11.11 9.55
C ALA A 390 -4.29 -10.14 8.52
N ILE A 391 -5.31 -9.37 8.87
CA ILE A 391 -5.91 -8.37 7.97
C ILE A 391 -5.02 -7.13 7.83
N LYS A 392 -4.37 -6.70 8.91
CA LYS A 392 -3.65 -5.42 8.99
C LYS A 392 -2.14 -5.49 8.76
N ALA A 393 -1.51 -6.65 8.96
CA ALA A 393 -0.08 -6.78 8.82
C ALA A 393 0.39 -6.44 7.40
N ALA A 394 1.51 -5.75 7.30
CA ALA A 394 2.31 -5.66 6.09
C ALA A 394 3.47 -6.66 6.24
N PRO A 395 3.23 -7.96 5.97
CA PRO A 395 4.15 -9.01 6.37
C PRO A 395 5.49 -8.87 5.67
N ASN A 396 6.55 -9.09 6.42
CA ASN A 396 7.93 -9.12 5.95
C ASN A 396 8.61 -10.45 6.35
N LYS A 397 9.91 -10.56 6.09
CA LYS A 397 10.68 -11.76 6.45
C LYS A 397 10.62 -12.10 7.94
N GLU A 398 10.66 -11.09 8.82
CA GLU A 398 10.58 -11.31 10.26
C GLU A 398 9.18 -11.76 10.68
N THR A 399 8.13 -11.22 10.09
CA THR A 399 6.75 -11.68 10.32
C THR A 399 6.63 -13.20 10.09
N VAL A 400 7.17 -13.72 8.99
CA VAL A 400 7.14 -15.16 8.67
C VAL A 400 7.86 -15.96 9.76
N ASN A 401 9.06 -15.54 10.16
CA ASN A 401 9.88 -16.23 11.16
C ASN A 401 9.20 -16.28 12.53
N VAL A 402 8.50 -15.23 12.94
CA VAL A 402 7.77 -15.17 14.23
C VAL A 402 6.61 -16.17 14.28
N LEU A 403 6.03 -16.52 13.13
CA LEU A 403 4.89 -17.45 13.07
C LEU A 403 5.32 -18.92 13.12
N LEU A 404 6.56 -19.26 12.75
CA LEU A 404 7.02 -20.64 12.63
C LEU A 404 6.78 -21.50 13.89
N PRO A 405 7.11 -21.06 15.11
CA PRO A 405 6.88 -21.87 16.31
C PRO A 405 5.40 -22.18 16.53
N VAL A 406 4.52 -21.23 16.20
CA VAL A 406 3.08 -21.37 16.37
C VAL A 406 2.47 -22.22 15.27
N ILE A 407 2.97 -22.16 14.04
CA ILE A 407 2.53 -23.05 12.97
C ILE A 407 2.85 -24.51 13.34
N ALA A 408 4.07 -24.76 13.81
CA ALA A 408 4.55 -26.09 14.17
C ALA A 408 3.85 -26.69 15.41
N SER A 409 3.33 -25.85 16.32
CA SER A 409 2.72 -26.30 17.57
C SER A 409 1.37 -26.98 17.38
N GLU A 410 1.22 -28.24 17.82
CA GLU A 410 -0.07 -28.97 17.82
C GLU A 410 -1.18 -28.26 18.62
N LYS A 411 -0.82 -27.36 19.55
CA LYS A 411 -1.78 -26.55 20.33
C LYS A 411 -2.47 -25.47 19.48
N THR A 412 -1.92 -25.15 18.32
CA THR A 412 -2.45 -24.11 17.45
C THR A 412 -3.72 -24.60 16.77
N ILE A 413 -4.78 -23.82 16.96
CA ILE A 413 -6.12 -24.12 16.48
C ILE A 413 -6.31 -23.85 14.98
N ARG A 414 -7.22 -24.59 14.37
CA ARG A 414 -7.49 -24.57 12.92
C ARG A 414 -7.66 -23.17 12.30
N PRO A 415 -8.47 -22.25 12.86
CA PRO A 415 -8.62 -20.91 12.27
C PRO A 415 -7.30 -20.11 12.21
N MET A 416 -6.43 -20.28 13.19
CA MET A 416 -5.12 -19.62 13.22
C MET A 416 -4.19 -20.21 12.16
N LEU A 417 -4.20 -21.53 11.96
CA LEU A 417 -3.45 -22.18 10.89
C LEU A 417 -3.80 -21.60 9.52
N LEU A 418 -5.08 -21.39 9.22
CA LEU A 418 -5.46 -20.77 7.96
C LEU A 418 -5.01 -19.30 7.90
N GLY A 419 -5.23 -18.52 8.96
CA GLY A 419 -4.82 -17.12 9.03
C GLY A 419 -3.31 -16.90 8.84
N PHE A 420 -2.47 -17.78 9.40
CA PHE A 420 -1.02 -17.73 9.24
C PHE A 420 -0.58 -18.07 7.82
N SER A 421 -1.21 -19.06 7.17
CA SER A 421 -0.89 -19.36 5.77
C SER A 421 -1.19 -18.18 4.84
N VAL A 422 -2.24 -17.40 5.13
CA VAL A 422 -2.56 -16.17 4.38
C VAL A 422 -1.51 -15.09 4.60
N LEU A 423 -0.97 -14.94 5.81
CA LEU A 423 0.11 -13.99 6.10
C LEU A 423 1.39 -14.33 5.33
N VAL A 424 1.77 -15.61 5.30
CA VAL A 424 2.95 -16.08 4.55
C VAL A 424 2.72 -15.89 3.04
N ARG A 425 1.53 -16.23 2.54
CA ARG A 425 1.16 -15.99 1.14
C ARG A 425 1.32 -14.52 0.74
N ARG A 426 0.83 -13.60 1.57
CA ARG A 426 0.91 -12.15 1.30
C ARG A 426 2.32 -11.61 1.30
N TYR A 427 3.18 -12.14 2.18
CA TYR A 427 4.60 -11.82 2.11
C TYR A 427 5.15 -12.16 0.72
N CYS A 428 4.79 -13.34 0.20
CA CYS A 428 5.23 -13.78 -1.10
C CYS A 428 4.65 -13.00 -2.29
N GLU A 429 3.37 -12.58 -2.21
CA GLU A 429 2.75 -11.75 -3.25
C GLU A 429 3.37 -10.34 -3.33
N LYS A 430 4.00 -9.84 -2.26
CA LYS A 430 4.58 -8.49 -2.18
C LYS A 430 6.11 -8.44 -2.27
N SER A 431 6.79 -9.56 -2.10
CA SER A 431 8.25 -9.61 -1.96
C SER A 431 8.87 -10.40 -3.11
N ALA A 432 9.76 -9.75 -3.86
CA ALA A 432 10.58 -10.42 -4.87
C ALA A 432 11.46 -11.55 -4.26
N ASP A 433 11.81 -11.43 -2.98
CA ASP A 433 12.67 -12.38 -2.27
C ASP A 433 11.96 -13.65 -1.75
N CYS A 434 10.65 -13.83 -2.05
CA CYS A 434 9.85 -14.96 -1.53
C CYS A 434 10.53 -16.33 -1.75
N ALA A 435 11.03 -16.57 -2.96
CA ALA A 435 11.65 -17.83 -3.36
C ALA A 435 12.85 -18.15 -2.46
N SER A 436 13.77 -17.18 -2.33
CA SER A 436 14.99 -17.29 -1.51
C SER A 436 14.78 -17.29 0.01
N ASN A 437 13.55 -17.08 0.50
CA ASN A 437 13.28 -16.99 1.93
C ASN A 437 13.06 -18.38 2.55
N SER A 438 14.06 -18.88 3.29
CA SER A 438 13.98 -20.15 4.01
C SER A 438 12.78 -20.25 4.95
N GLY A 439 12.33 -19.15 5.55
CA GLY A 439 11.16 -19.15 6.44
C GLY A 439 9.86 -19.54 5.76
N VAL A 440 9.71 -19.29 4.45
CA VAL A 440 8.53 -19.73 3.68
C VAL A 440 8.56 -21.24 3.49
N LYS A 441 9.74 -21.80 3.21
CA LYS A 441 9.97 -23.25 3.14
C LYS A 441 9.73 -23.90 4.51
N ASP A 442 10.30 -23.35 5.57
CA ASP A 442 10.14 -23.85 6.93
C ASP A 442 8.66 -23.85 7.37
N ALA A 443 7.89 -22.83 6.97
CA ALA A 443 6.45 -22.78 7.22
C ALA A 443 5.74 -23.94 6.50
N ARG A 444 6.02 -24.15 5.21
CA ARG A 444 5.46 -25.27 4.43
C ARG A 444 5.79 -26.62 5.06
N ASP A 445 7.05 -26.83 5.45
CA ASP A 445 7.51 -28.06 6.08
C ASP A 445 6.82 -28.29 7.43
N ALA A 446 6.55 -27.23 8.20
CA ALA A 446 5.78 -27.32 9.44
C ALA A 446 4.31 -27.75 9.18
N TYR A 447 3.65 -27.22 8.15
CA TYR A 447 2.31 -27.69 7.76
C TYR A 447 2.32 -29.15 7.28
N LEU A 448 3.32 -29.57 6.50
CA LEU A 448 3.47 -30.96 6.06
C LEU A 448 3.68 -31.91 7.24
N ALA A 449 4.53 -31.54 8.19
CA ALA A 449 4.74 -32.32 9.41
C ALA A 449 3.44 -32.50 10.20
N ARG A 450 2.62 -31.43 10.30
CA ARG A 450 1.30 -31.52 10.92
C ARG A 450 0.32 -32.39 10.15
N LEU A 451 0.31 -32.30 8.82
CA LEU A 451 -0.57 -33.12 7.98
C LEU A 451 -0.31 -34.61 8.18
N ALA A 452 0.95 -35.00 8.34
CA ALA A 452 1.37 -36.39 8.52
C ALA A 452 0.80 -37.02 9.81
N VAL A 453 0.61 -36.23 10.88
CA VAL A 453 0.10 -36.72 12.17
C VAL A 453 -1.39 -36.42 12.40
N ALA A 454 -1.99 -35.52 11.61
CA ALA A 454 -3.38 -35.09 11.77
C ALA A 454 -4.37 -36.23 11.48
N LYS A 455 -5.20 -36.55 12.50
CA LYS A 455 -6.26 -37.58 12.43
C LYS A 455 -7.65 -36.99 12.22
N ASP A 456 -7.91 -35.78 12.72
CA ASP A 456 -9.21 -35.12 12.55
C ASP A 456 -9.40 -34.71 11.07
N PRO A 457 -10.49 -35.15 10.40
CA PRO A 457 -10.72 -34.83 9.00
C PRO A 457 -10.78 -33.32 8.73
N SER A 458 -11.30 -32.56 9.70
CA SER A 458 -11.45 -31.11 9.54
C SER A 458 -10.11 -30.37 9.72
N GLU A 459 -9.22 -30.85 10.60
CA GLU A 459 -7.84 -30.38 10.71
C GLU A 459 -7.04 -30.68 9.45
N ARG A 460 -7.13 -31.91 8.93
CA ARG A 460 -6.48 -32.28 7.66
C ARG A 460 -6.92 -31.34 6.52
N MET A 461 -8.22 -31.10 6.39
CA MET A 461 -8.76 -30.15 5.40
C MET A 461 -8.18 -28.74 5.57
N THR A 462 -8.13 -28.22 6.80
CA THR A 462 -7.55 -26.90 7.08
C THR A 462 -6.06 -26.84 6.71
N ILE A 463 -5.29 -27.88 7.02
CA ILE A 463 -3.87 -27.93 6.69
C ILE A 463 -3.65 -27.99 5.18
N VAL A 464 -4.45 -28.76 4.44
CA VAL A 464 -4.37 -28.81 2.96
C VAL A 464 -4.70 -27.44 2.36
N ARG A 465 -5.75 -26.75 2.83
CA ARG A 465 -6.06 -25.38 2.39
C ARG A 465 -4.99 -24.36 2.79
N ALA A 466 -4.30 -24.58 3.91
CA ALA A 466 -3.16 -23.76 4.29
C ALA A 466 -1.98 -23.98 3.34
N LEU A 467 -1.68 -25.23 2.95
CA LEU A 467 -0.65 -25.56 1.96
C LEU A 467 -0.97 -24.97 0.59
N GLU A 468 -2.25 -24.93 0.18
CA GLU A 468 -2.68 -24.23 -1.02
C GLU A 468 -2.27 -22.74 -1.02
N ASN A 469 -2.43 -22.04 0.11
CA ASN A 469 -1.97 -20.65 0.21
C ASN A 469 -0.45 -20.50 0.10
N LEU A 470 0.32 -21.51 0.52
CA LEU A 470 1.79 -21.50 0.50
C LEU A 470 2.40 -21.87 -0.85
N ASN A 471 1.59 -22.37 -1.78
CA ASN A 471 1.98 -22.73 -3.13
C ASN A 471 2.34 -21.53 -4.04
N VAL A 472 2.48 -20.35 -3.45
CA VAL A 472 3.08 -19.17 -4.10
C VAL A 472 4.60 -19.24 -4.17
N ASN A 473 5.24 -20.11 -3.37
CA ASN A 473 6.65 -20.46 -3.52
C ASN A 473 6.77 -21.88 -4.07
N THR A 474 7.30 -21.99 -5.29
CA THR A 474 7.47 -23.26 -6.02
C THR A 474 8.85 -23.91 -5.83
N GLU A 475 9.75 -23.32 -5.02
CA GLU A 475 11.04 -23.95 -4.70
C GLU A 475 10.87 -25.10 -3.69
N ASP A 476 11.58 -26.22 -3.92
CA ASP A 476 11.61 -27.41 -3.06
C ASP A 476 10.22 -27.98 -2.69
N VAL A 477 9.27 -27.96 -3.63
CA VAL A 477 7.88 -28.40 -3.41
C VAL A 477 7.65 -29.91 -3.53
N ASP A 478 8.67 -30.71 -3.85
CA ASP A 478 8.52 -32.15 -4.13
C ASP A 478 7.85 -32.92 -2.99
N ASN A 479 8.21 -32.62 -1.74
CA ASN A 479 7.59 -33.24 -0.56
C ASN A 479 6.09 -32.89 -0.44
N MET A 480 5.73 -31.65 -0.77
CA MET A 480 4.33 -31.21 -0.78
C MET A 480 3.56 -31.91 -1.89
N ILE A 481 4.13 -31.97 -3.10
CA ILE A 481 3.53 -32.66 -4.25
C ILE A 481 3.28 -34.13 -3.91
N ASN A 482 4.25 -34.83 -3.33
CA ASN A 482 4.12 -36.23 -2.95
C ASN A 482 3.00 -36.42 -1.92
N ALA A 483 2.94 -35.59 -0.88
CA ALA A 483 1.89 -35.64 0.13
C ALA A 483 0.49 -35.37 -0.46
N MET A 484 0.37 -34.44 -1.41
CA MET A 484 -0.90 -34.19 -2.11
C MET A 484 -1.28 -35.36 -3.03
N ASP A 485 -0.32 -35.93 -3.77
CA ASP A 485 -0.56 -37.09 -4.64
C ASP A 485 -1.03 -38.31 -3.86
N GLU A 486 -0.52 -38.53 -2.64
CA GLU A 486 -1.01 -39.58 -1.72
C GLU A 486 -2.48 -39.36 -1.35
N ILE A 487 -2.87 -38.12 -1.00
CA ILE A 487 -4.27 -37.79 -0.70
C ILE A 487 -5.16 -37.94 -1.93
N ILE A 488 -4.71 -37.45 -3.08
CA ILE A 488 -5.45 -37.51 -4.35
C ILE A 488 -5.73 -38.96 -4.75
N LYS A 489 -4.79 -39.89 -4.53
CA LYS A 489 -4.94 -41.31 -4.89
C LYS A 489 -5.64 -42.14 -3.82
N SER A 490 -5.76 -41.65 -2.59
CA SER A 490 -6.40 -42.38 -1.50
C SER A 490 -7.91 -42.56 -1.75
N THR A 491 -8.37 -43.81 -1.76
CA THR A 491 -9.80 -44.15 -1.80
C THR A 491 -10.52 -43.89 -0.48
N ASP A 492 -9.76 -43.79 0.61
CA ASP A 492 -10.30 -43.52 1.96
C ASP A 492 -10.52 -42.02 2.20
N ALA A 493 -9.91 -41.15 1.39
CA ALA A 493 -10.08 -39.71 1.49
C ALA A 493 -11.41 -39.25 0.88
N GLU A 494 -12.13 -38.36 1.59
CA GLU A 494 -13.36 -37.75 1.07
C GLU A 494 -13.10 -36.98 -0.23
N PRO A 495 -14.06 -36.95 -1.19
CA PRO A 495 -13.92 -36.22 -2.45
C PRO A 495 -13.49 -34.75 -2.28
N SER A 496 -14.00 -34.07 -1.26
CA SER A 496 -13.66 -32.68 -0.94
C SER A 496 -12.19 -32.52 -0.54
N LEU A 497 -11.64 -33.46 0.24
CA LEU A 497 -10.22 -33.45 0.63
C LEU A 497 -9.32 -33.73 -0.57
N ARG A 498 -9.73 -34.64 -1.46
CA ARG A 498 -9.03 -34.93 -2.71
C ARG A 498 -9.02 -33.70 -3.63
N ALA A 499 -10.14 -33.00 -3.76
CA ALA A 499 -10.23 -31.76 -4.52
C ALA A 499 -9.35 -30.65 -3.91
N ALA A 500 -9.37 -30.48 -2.58
CA ALA A 500 -8.49 -29.53 -1.91
C ALA A 500 -7.00 -29.85 -2.12
N ALA A 501 -6.62 -31.14 -2.14
CA ALA A 501 -5.25 -31.55 -2.42
C ALA A 501 -4.84 -31.23 -3.88
N VAL A 502 -5.76 -31.36 -4.85
CA VAL A 502 -5.51 -30.89 -6.22
C VAL A 502 -5.30 -29.37 -6.24
N ASN A 503 -6.10 -28.61 -5.49
CA ASN A 503 -5.95 -27.16 -5.41
C ASN A 503 -4.62 -26.74 -4.75
N ALA A 504 -4.06 -27.56 -3.87
CA ALA A 504 -2.78 -27.29 -3.24
C ALA A 504 -1.56 -27.55 -4.15
N LEU A 505 -1.72 -28.24 -5.29
CA LEU A 505 -0.61 -28.51 -6.23
C LEU A 505 -0.15 -27.24 -6.98
N PRO A 506 1.13 -27.15 -7.41
CA PRO A 506 1.70 -25.99 -8.11
C PRO A 506 0.92 -25.59 -9.37
N SER A 507 0.63 -24.30 -9.48
CA SER A 507 -0.19 -23.76 -10.55
C SER A 507 0.64 -23.33 -11.76
N ASP A 508 1.79 -23.93 -12.04
CA ASP A 508 2.58 -23.55 -13.22
C ASP A 508 2.36 -24.51 -14.39
N ALA A 509 2.72 -24.06 -15.60
CA ALA A 509 2.49 -24.78 -16.84
C ALA A 509 3.28 -26.11 -16.94
N SER A 510 4.27 -26.38 -16.10
CA SER A 510 4.99 -27.66 -16.12
C SER A 510 4.13 -28.84 -15.65
N HIS A 511 3.03 -28.57 -14.93
CA HIS A 511 2.14 -29.61 -14.41
C HIS A 511 0.89 -29.86 -15.27
N MET A 512 0.84 -29.33 -16.49
CA MET A 512 -0.33 -29.44 -17.37
C MET A 512 -0.71 -30.90 -17.69
N ASP A 513 0.27 -31.75 -17.98
CA ASP A 513 0.02 -33.17 -18.25
C ASP A 513 -0.53 -33.92 -17.03
N ARG A 514 -0.10 -33.54 -15.82
CA ARG A 514 -0.66 -34.06 -14.57
C ARG A 514 -2.14 -33.71 -14.46
N TYR A 515 -2.48 -32.43 -14.61
CA TYR A 515 -3.87 -31.97 -14.50
C TYR A 515 -4.77 -32.59 -15.57
N LYS A 516 -4.30 -32.66 -16.82
CA LYS A 516 -5.00 -33.34 -17.90
C LYS A 516 -5.24 -34.82 -17.57
N SER A 517 -4.24 -35.53 -17.04
CA SER A 517 -4.38 -36.93 -16.64
C SER A 517 -5.43 -37.11 -15.55
N LEU A 518 -5.45 -36.23 -14.54
CA LEU A 518 -6.46 -36.24 -13.48
C LEU A 518 -7.87 -35.97 -14.00
N VAL A 519 -8.04 -35.05 -14.95
CA VAL A 519 -9.34 -34.78 -15.59
C VAL A 519 -9.86 -36.01 -16.33
N MET A 520 -8.97 -36.76 -16.98
CA MET A 520 -9.30 -37.93 -17.80
C MET A 520 -9.52 -39.23 -17.00
N ASP A 521 -9.12 -39.27 -15.73
CA ASP A 521 -9.22 -40.45 -14.90
C ASP A 521 -10.65 -40.66 -14.37
N GLU A 522 -11.36 -41.65 -14.92
CA GLU A 522 -12.72 -42.00 -14.54
C GLU A 522 -12.84 -42.60 -13.13
N SER A 523 -11.74 -43.04 -12.53
CA SER A 523 -11.74 -43.53 -11.14
C SER A 523 -11.74 -42.40 -10.11
N MET A 524 -11.43 -41.17 -10.54
CA MET A 524 -11.41 -39.99 -9.69
C MET A 524 -12.83 -39.44 -9.48
N PRO A 525 -13.15 -38.94 -8.26
CA PRO A 525 -14.41 -38.23 -8.02
C PRO A 525 -14.48 -36.95 -8.87
N ASN A 526 -15.68 -36.58 -9.31
CA ASN A 526 -15.90 -35.41 -10.17
C ASN A 526 -15.35 -34.12 -9.53
N GLU A 527 -15.43 -33.99 -8.20
CA GLU A 527 -14.90 -32.85 -7.45
C GLU A 527 -13.39 -32.65 -7.70
N ALA A 528 -12.60 -33.72 -7.64
CA ALA A 528 -11.15 -33.66 -7.89
C ALA A 528 -10.83 -33.44 -9.38
N ARG A 529 -11.64 -34.00 -10.28
CA ARG A 529 -11.52 -33.80 -11.73
C ARG A 529 -11.80 -32.34 -12.12
N ILE A 530 -12.80 -31.71 -11.50
CA ILE A 530 -13.13 -30.29 -11.71
C ILE A 530 -12.03 -29.39 -11.14
N ALA A 531 -11.51 -29.67 -9.95
CA ALA A 531 -10.36 -28.94 -9.40
C ALA A 531 -9.14 -28.99 -10.34
N ALA A 532 -8.85 -30.17 -10.91
CA ALA A 532 -7.77 -30.34 -11.89
C ALA A 532 -8.04 -29.56 -13.18
N PHE A 533 -9.29 -29.55 -13.65
CA PHE A 533 -9.71 -28.75 -14.80
C PHE A 533 -9.51 -27.25 -14.56
N HIS A 534 -9.86 -26.72 -13.39
CA HIS A 534 -9.62 -25.32 -13.03
C HIS A 534 -8.15 -24.96 -13.03
N LYS A 535 -7.30 -25.80 -12.41
CA LYS A 535 -5.84 -25.64 -12.43
C LYS A 535 -5.30 -25.59 -13.85
N MET A 536 -5.83 -26.44 -14.73
CA MET A 536 -5.45 -26.46 -16.14
C MET A 536 -5.86 -25.15 -16.85
N MET A 537 -7.10 -24.69 -16.65
CA MET A 537 -7.62 -23.47 -17.31
C MET A 537 -6.90 -22.20 -16.85
N GLN A 538 -6.48 -22.12 -15.59
CA GLN A 538 -5.73 -20.96 -15.08
C GLN A 538 -4.34 -20.79 -15.72
N ASN A 539 -3.78 -21.87 -16.29
CA ASN A 539 -2.39 -21.91 -16.76
C ASN A 539 -2.27 -22.18 -18.26
N GLY A 540 -3.11 -21.52 -19.05
CA GLY A 540 -3.07 -21.61 -20.51
C GLY A 540 -3.67 -22.90 -21.08
N GLY A 541 -4.34 -23.72 -20.25
CA GLY A 541 -4.90 -25.01 -20.67
C GLY A 541 -5.98 -24.98 -21.74
N MET A 542 -6.46 -23.80 -22.12
CA MET A 542 -7.38 -23.65 -23.24
C MET A 542 -6.77 -24.17 -24.56
N THR A 543 -5.45 -24.16 -24.72
CA THR A 543 -4.77 -24.76 -25.88
C THR A 543 -4.98 -26.28 -25.99
N HIS A 544 -5.26 -26.95 -24.86
CA HIS A 544 -5.46 -28.39 -24.76
C HIS A 544 -6.95 -28.77 -24.64
N ILE A 545 -7.88 -27.83 -24.82
CA ILE A 545 -9.29 -28.05 -24.56
C ILE A 545 -9.91 -29.13 -25.46
N LYS A 546 -9.42 -29.25 -26.70
CA LYS A 546 -9.86 -30.27 -27.67
C LYS A 546 -9.60 -31.69 -27.15
N ASP A 547 -8.52 -31.89 -26.41
CA ASP A 547 -8.20 -33.19 -25.83
C ASP A 547 -9.24 -33.61 -24.78
N LEU A 548 -9.80 -32.63 -24.06
CA LEU A 548 -10.79 -32.88 -23.01
C LEU A 548 -12.20 -33.18 -23.55
N PHE A 549 -12.43 -33.03 -24.86
CA PHE A 549 -13.67 -33.50 -25.48
C PHE A 549 -13.79 -35.03 -25.50
N ALA A 550 -12.68 -35.75 -25.31
CA ALA A 550 -12.66 -37.20 -25.19
C ALA A 550 -12.94 -37.72 -23.75
N VAL A 551 -13.16 -36.82 -22.79
CA VAL A 551 -13.54 -37.18 -21.41
C VAL A 551 -14.78 -38.08 -21.42
N LYS A 552 -14.72 -39.16 -20.64
CA LYS A 552 -15.84 -40.08 -20.44
C LYS A 552 -16.59 -39.66 -19.16
N GLY A 553 -17.79 -40.17 -18.97
CA GLY A 553 -18.67 -39.78 -17.86
C GLY A 553 -19.46 -38.50 -18.13
N ASP A 554 -20.79 -38.63 -18.02
CA ASP A 554 -21.74 -37.58 -18.41
C ASP A 554 -21.53 -36.25 -17.68
N CYS A 555 -21.17 -36.27 -16.40
CA CYS A 555 -21.01 -35.05 -15.59
C CYS A 555 -19.79 -34.24 -16.03
N MET A 556 -18.60 -34.85 -16.09
CA MET A 556 -17.37 -34.14 -16.43
C MET A 556 -17.37 -33.72 -17.91
N LYS A 557 -17.87 -34.57 -18.81
CA LYS A 557 -18.05 -34.22 -20.22
C LYS A 557 -18.94 -32.99 -20.37
N ASN A 558 -20.10 -32.96 -19.70
CA ASN A 558 -21.00 -31.82 -19.74
C ASN A 558 -20.39 -30.54 -19.15
N TYR A 559 -19.57 -30.68 -18.08
CA TYR A 559 -18.86 -29.57 -17.47
C TYR A 559 -17.89 -28.89 -18.46
N VAL A 560 -17.05 -29.68 -19.13
CA VAL A 560 -16.08 -29.18 -20.13
C VAL A 560 -16.82 -28.48 -21.28
N LEU A 561 -17.84 -29.12 -21.84
CA LEU A 561 -18.61 -28.54 -22.95
C LEU A 561 -19.29 -27.23 -22.56
N THR A 562 -19.86 -27.16 -21.35
CA THR A 562 -20.54 -25.94 -20.88
C THR A 562 -19.54 -24.82 -20.60
N TYR A 563 -18.37 -25.14 -20.05
CA TYR A 563 -17.31 -24.15 -19.84
C TYR A 563 -16.89 -23.48 -21.15
N VAL A 564 -16.65 -24.26 -22.20
CA VAL A 564 -16.28 -23.75 -23.52
C VAL A 564 -17.42 -22.96 -24.15
N ASP A 565 -18.64 -23.48 -24.11
CA ASP A 565 -19.84 -22.80 -24.65
C ASP A 565 -20.03 -21.42 -24.01
N ASN A 566 -19.85 -21.31 -22.68
CA ASN A 566 -19.97 -20.05 -21.96
C ASN A 566 -18.82 -19.09 -22.26
N MET A 567 -17.59 -19.58 -22.47
CA MET A 567 -16.48 -18.73 -22.89
C MET A 567 -16.70 -18.17 -24.30
N GLN A 568 -17.21 -18.98 -25.25
CA GLN A 568 -17.54 -18.55 -26.62
C GLN A 568 -18.68 -17.52 -26.64
N LYS A 569 -19.67 -17.66 -25.75
CA LYS A 569 -20.86 -16.79 -25.67
C LYS A 569 -20.73 -15.64 -24.68
N SER A 570 -19.56 -15.45 -24.07
CA SER A 570 -19.35 -14.42 -23.06
C SER A 570 -19.50 -13.01 -23.66
N ASN A 571 -20.13 -12.09 -22.93
CA ASN A 571 -20.16 -10.68 -23.31
C ASN A 571 -18.80 -9.97 -23.11
N ASN A 572 -17.81 -10.65 -22.53
CA ASN A 572 -16.46 -10.13 -22.33
C ASN A 572 -15.53 -10.59 -23.48
N ASP A 573 -15.01 -9.61 -24.24
CA ASP A 573 -14.12 -9.85 -25.39
C ASP A 573 -12.84 -10.63 -25.05
N LEU A 574 -12.24 -10.36 -23.88
CA LEU A 574 -11.01 -11.04 -23.47
C LEU A 574 -11.26 -12.54 -23.25
N ARG A 575 -12.40 -12.89 -22.64
CA ARG A 575 -12.80 -14.29 -22.43
C ARG A 575 -13.08 -15.00 -23.75
N ARG A 576 -13.78 -14.35 -24.69
CA ARG A 576 -14.05 -14.92 -26.02
C ARG A 576 -12.78 -15.21 -26.78
N ARG A 577 -11.81 -14.30 -26.76
CA ARG A 577 -10.51 -14.44 -27.45
C ARG A 577 -9.62 -15.54 -26.87
N THR A 578 -9.88 -16.00 -25.64
CA THR A 578 -9.13 -17.12 -25.06
C THR A 578 -9.43 -18.44 -25.79
N VAL A 579 -10.64 -18.60 -26.34
CA VAL A 579 -11.02 -19.79 -27.11
C VAL A 579 -10.58 -19.61 -28.56
N ALA A 580 -9.76 -20.53 -29.07
CA ALA A 580 -9.29 -20.46 -30.45
C ALA A 580 -10.46 -20.62 -31.44
N ALA A 581 -10.40 -19.90 -32.56
CA ALA A 581 -11.50 -19.82 -33.53
C ALA A 581 -11.84 -21.18 -34.19
N ASP A 582 -10.90 -22.13 -34.17
CA ASP A 582 -11.02 -23.48 -34.70
C ASP A 582 -11.53 -24.50 -33.67
N VAL A 583 -11.95 -24.05 -32.47
CA VAL A 583 -12.57 -24.91 -31.45
C VAL A 583 -14.07 -25.00 -31.70
N GLU A 584 -14.51 -26.12 -32.26
CA GLU A 584 -15.93 -26.47 -32.39
C GLU A 584 -16.33 -27.51 -31.33
N LEU A 585 -17.50 -27.31 -30.72
CA LEU A 585 -18.03 -28.25 -29.74
C LEU A 585 -18.47 -29.54 -30.44
N PRO A 586 -18.03 -30.74 -29.99
CA PRO A 586 -18.41 -32.01 -30.61
C PRO A 586 -19.90 -32.32 -30.45
N GLU A 587 -20.52 -31.81 -29.39
CA GLU A 587 -21.95 -31.91 -29.12
C GLU A 587 -22.42 -30.72 -28.28
N LYS A 588 -23.73 -30.45 -28.30
CA LYS A 588 -24.30 -29.40 -27.46
C LYS A 588 -24.31 -29.85 -25.99
N PRO A 589 -23.94 -28.97 -25.04
CA PRO A 589 -24.04 -29.29 -23.62
C PRO A 589 -25.50 -29.59 -23.23
N LYS A 590 -25.69 -30.58 -22.36
CA LYS A 590 -26.99 -30.89 -21.74
C LYS A 590 -27.38 -29.71 -20.84
N ARG A 591 -28.62 -29.24 -20.99
CA ARG A 591 -29.18 -28.09 -20.25
C ARG A 591 -29.81 -28.46 -18.90
N GLU A 592 -29.61 -29.69 -18.43
CA GLU A 592 -30.10 -30.16 -17.14
C GLU A 592 -29.13 -29.72 -16.03
N MET A 593 -29.67 -29.26 -14.90
CA MET A 593 -28.85 -28.80 -13.77
C MET A 593 -28.08 -29.98 -13.15
N GLY A 594 -26.75 -29.97 -13.29
CA GLY A 594 -25.85 -30.86 -12.57
C GLY A 594 -25.35 -30.20 -11.28
N ILE A 595 -25.34 -30.93 -10.16
CA ILE A 595 -24.83 -30.47 -8.86
C ILE A 595 -23.67 -31.39 -8.44
N THR A 596 -22.45 -30.87 -8.38
CA THR A 596 -21.31 -31.53 -7.72
C THR A 596 -21.33 -31.18 -6.23
N ARG A 597 -21.12 -32.16 -5.34
CA ARG A 597 -21.28 -31.95 -3.88
C ARG A 597 -19.90 -31.65 -3.25
N ASN A 598 -19.44 -30.39 -3.32
CA ASN A 598 -18.32 -29.94 -2.48
C ASN A 598 -18.82 -29.57 -1.07
N ILE A 599 -18.95 -30.58 -0.21
CA ILE A 599 -19.30 -30.38 1.20
C ILE A 599 -18.01 -30.17 2.00
N ALA A 600 -17.71 -28.93 2.38
CA ALA A 600 -16.69 -28.61 3.37
C ALA A 600 -17.36 -28.31 4.72
N ARG A 601 -17.05 -29.08 5.76
CA ARG A 601 -17.51 -28.79 7.13
C ARG A 601 -16.55 -27.82 7.81
N GLU A 602 -16.93 -26.54 7.89
CA GLU A 602 -16.22 -25.55 8.71
C GLU A 602 -17.12 -24.98 9.81
N TYR A 603 -16.51 -24.60 10.94
CA TYR A 603 -17.17 -24.13 12.16
C TYR A 603 -18.19 -22.99 11.91
N GLY A 604 -19.40 -23.14 12.44
CA GLY A 604 -20.51 -22.19 12.24
C GLY A 604 -21.58 -22.74 11.30
N PRO A 605 -22.65 -21.99 10.96
CA PRO A 605 -23.69 -22.51 10.06
C PRO A 605 -23.07 -22.93 8.73
N TYR A 606 -23.41 -24.15 8.31
CA TYR A 606 -22.85 -24.90 7.19
C TYR A 606 -22.53 -24.03 5.95
N THR A 607 -21.27 -24.04 5.51
CA THR A 607 -20.83 -23.41 4.25
C THR A 607 -20.67 -24.52 3.20
N PHE A 608 -21.18 -24.33 1.99
CA PHE A 608 -21.11 -25.31 0.89
C PHE A 608 -20.50 -24.63 -0.34
N GLU A 609 -19.62 -25.35 -1.03
CA GLU A 609 -19.24 -24.99 -2.40
C GLU A 609 -20.10 -25.87 -3.33
N TYR A 610 -20.77 -25.27 -4.32
CA TYR A 610 -21.44 -26.01 -5.38
C TYR A 610 -21.01 -25.41 -6.72
N ASP A 611 -20.59 -26.25 -7.66
CA ASP A 611 -20.52 -25.82 -9.05
C ASP A 611 -21.92 -25.93 -9.63
N VAL A 612 -22.56 -24.78 -9.88
CA VAL A 612 -23.88 -24.74 -10.51
C VAL A 612 -23.71 -24.38 -11.97
N ILE A 613 -23.98 -25.35 -12.83
CA ILE A 613 -24.07 -25.12 -14.26
C ILE A 613 -25.43 -24.45 -14.53
N TYR A 614 -25.46 -23.13 -14.68
CA TYR A 614 -26.67 -22.42 -15.13
C TYR A 614 -26.77 -22.43 -16.66
N PRO A 615 -27.86 -22.98 -17.23
CA PRO A 615 -28.31 -22.63 -18.57
C PRO A 615 -29.18 -21.37 -18.44
N GLU A 616 -28.71 -20.25 -19.01
CA GLU A 616 -29.46 -18.99 -19.17
C GLU A 616 -29.73 -18.19 -17.87
N THR A 617 -28.78 -17.31 -17.52
CA THR A 617 -29.12 -15.94 -17.10
C THR A 617 -28.50 -14.97 -18.10
N HIS A 618 -28.95 -13.71 -18.14
CA HIS A 618 -28.51 -12.66 -19.08
C HIS A 618 -27.00 -12.38 -19.14
N GLU A 619 -26.17 -13.16 -18.44
CA GLU A 619 -24.73 -12.94 -18.26
C GLU A 619 -23.82 -14.06 -18.84
N ASN A 620 -24.32 -15.18 -19.38
CA ASN A 620 -23.52 -16.25 -20.04
C ASN A 620 -22.17 -16.58 -19.33
N VAL A 621 -22.22 -17.03 -18.07
CA VAL A 621 -21.02 -17.44 -17.31
C VAL A 621 -21.24 -18.82 -16.67
N THR A 622 -20.31 -19.77 -16.85
CA THR A 622 -20.20 -20.94 -15.95
C THR A 622 -19.71 -20.40 -14.60
N ARG A 623 -20.58 -20.40 -13.58
CA ARG A 623 -20.23 -19.86 -12.26
C ARG A 623 -20.14 -21.00 -11.25
N SER A 624 -19.00 -21.11 -10.58
CA SER A 624 -18.98 -21.74 -9.26
C SER A 624 -19.71 -20.81 -8.30
N ILE A 625 -20.72 -21.31 -7.57
CA ILE A 625 -21.49 -20.49 -6.64
C ILE A 625 -21.21 -20.96 -5.21
N ASN A 626 -20.68 -20.04 -4.40
CA ASN A 626 -20.50 -20.26 -2.97
C ASN A 626 -21.83 -20.03 -2.24
N GLY A 627 -22.35 -21.07 -1.60
CA GLY A 627 -23.63 -21.02 -0.88
C GLY A 627 -23.46 -21.25 0.61
N ARG A 628 -24.12 -20.46 1.47
CA ARG A 628 -24.13 -20.66 2.92
C ARG A 628 -25.50 -21.16 3.36
N LEU A 629 -25.60 -22.32 4.01
CA LEU A 629 -26.86 -22.82 4.59
C LEU A 629 -26.85 -22.61 6.10
N ILE A 630 -27.77 -21.79 6.58
CA ILE A 630 -27.93 -21.53 8.01
C ILE A 630 -29.08 -22.39 8.54
N ARG A 631 -28.80 -23.24 9.54
CA ARG A 631 -29.85 -24.00 10.25
C ARG A 631 -30.62 -23.02 11.14
N ALA A 632 -31.89 -22.78 10.83
CA ALA A 632 -32.76 -22.01 11.71
C ALA A 632 -33.18 -22.87 12.93
N LYS A 633 -33.43 -22.22 14.08
CA LYS A 633 -33.73 -22.85 15.39
C LYS A 633 -34.89 -23.86 15.38
N ASN A 634 -35.70 -23.88 14.33
CA ASN A 634 -36.91 -24.68 14.14
C ASN A 634 -36.74 -25.85 13.15
N GLY A 635 -35.50 -26.27 12.85
CA GLY A 635 -35.23 -27.44 12.02
C GLY A 635 -35.41 -27.23 10.52
N LYS A 636 -35.75 -26.01 10.09
CA LYS A 636 -35.75 -25.60 8.67
C LYS A 636 -34.38 -25.04 8.29
N TYR A 637 -33.89 -25.42 7.11
CA TYR A 637 -32.67 -24.88 6.52
C TYR A 637 -32.99 -23.61 5.74
N ALA A 638 -32.25 -22.52 5.98
CA ALA A 638 -32.29 -21.32 5.15
C ALA A 638 -31.04 -21.31 4.26
N LEU A 639 -31.23 -21.34 2.93
CA LEU A 639 -30.16 -21.19 1.95
C LEU A 639 -29.92 -19.70 1.70
N GLN A 640 -28.76 -19.20 2.10
CA GLN A 640 -28.27 -17.88 1.73
C GLN A 640 -27.23 -18.06 0.63
N ILE A 641 -27.65 -17.87 -0.62
CA ILE A 641 -26.73 -17.86 -1.77
C ILE A 641 -26.02 -16.51 -1.74
N ILE A 642 -24.71 -16.51 -1.49
CA ILE A 642 -23.88 -15.32 -1.67
C ILE A 642 -23.36 -15.39 -3.09
N MET A 643 -24.08 -14.77 -4.04
CA MET A 643 -23.51 -14.51 -5.35
C MET A 643 -22.41 -13.47 -5.16
N MET A 644 -21.14 -13.89 -5.18
CA MET A 644 -20.05 -12.95 -5.42
C MET A 644 -20.14 -12.53 -6.90
N ILE A 645 -20.85 -11.42 -7.12
CA ILE A 645 -20.81 -10.70 -8.38
C ILE A 645 -19.46 -9.98 -8.39
N ASN A 646 -18.45 -10.53 -9.05
CA ASN A 646 -17.40 -9.67 -9.60
C ASN A 646 -18.04 -8.91 -10.76
N ASN A 647 -18.70 -7.80 -10.40
CA ASN A 647 -19.18 -6.83 -11.35
C ASN A 647 -17.96 -6.03 -11.80
N ASP A 648 -17.25 -6.53 -12.80
CA ASP A 648 -16.52 -5.66 -13.73
C ASP A 648 -17.52 -5.15 -14.78
N ASN A 649 -18.59 -4.52 -14.30
CA ASN A 649 -19.46 -3.72 -15.12
C ASN A 649 -19.25 -2.28 -14.67
N ASP A 650 -18.43 -1.57 -15.45
CA ASP A 650 -18.62 -0.15 -15.69
C ASP A 650 -20.11 0.11 -15.91
N TYR A 651 -20.76 0.69 -14.92
CA TYR A 651 -21.92 1.52 -15.14
C TYR A 651 -21.57 2.90 -14.60
N SER A 652 -21.33 3.80 -15.54
CA SER A 652 -21.46 5.23 -15.34
C SER A 652 -22.81 5.54 -14.69
N LEU A 653 -22.76 6.15 -13.51
CA LEU A 653 -23.67 7.22 -13.07
C LEU A 653 -22.96 8.11 -12.06
#